data_AF-A0A3N4AQA2-F1
#
_entry.id   AF-A0A3N4AQA2-F1
#
_cell.length_a   1.000
_cell.length_b   1.000
_cell.length_c   1.000
_cell.angle_alpha   90.00
_cell.angle_beta   90.00
_cell.angle_gamma   90.00
#
_symmetry.space_group_name_H-M   'P 1'
#
loop_
_entity.id
_entity.type
_entity.pdbx_description
1 polymer ?
#
loop_
_entity_poly.entity_id
_entity_poly.type
_entity_poly.pdbx_seq_one_letter_code
_entity_poly.pdbx_strand_id
1 'polypeptide(L)'
;MSLSAEFLSGARRLIPAERLFDDPLSTMAFGTDASFYRLVPKLVVRVESENEVVCLLHLAGRHQVSVTFRAAGTSLSGQAISDSVLIVLGDYWSGRQVRNNGAQIRLQPGVIGAQANAALAPLGRKIGPDPASINACKIGGIVANNASGMCCGTAQNSYQTLAGMRLVLADGQVVDTEDESGLSAFRQSHAELLAQLAELGRETRANTALAERIRHKYRLKNTTGLSLNALVDFDEPLDILTHLMVGSEGTLGFISSVTYNTVPEYPHKASALIVFPDVDTCCRAVPILKQQPVAAVELLDRRSLRSVQDQSGLPEWVAGLSEGACALLIESRAASQSLLHEQLARINEALVPFAVERQVDFTEDAKVSGQLWAIRKGTFPAVGAVRATGTTVIIEDVTFPVEQLAAGVNRLIELFEKHGYDEAIIFGHALEGNLHFVFTQGFDEPAQIARYEAFMGDVAQLVAVEFGGSLKAEHGTGRNMAPFVEMEWGSDAYQLMWRIKRLLDPQGILNPDVVLSEDPTIHLKNLKPLPAANEIVDKCIECGFCEPVCPSNGLTLTPRQRIVIWRDIQAKKRAGVDTRELEEAYQYQGVDSCAATGLCAQRCPVGINTGDLIRAIRADQADQAGRADWLAGHFAGALKGVRFALRVADTAHCLLGAPRLQRMSQATRRLSGGRLPVWDPSLPQPVRLIQSLPKAASAKPRVVYLPACISRTMGPARSDSEQEPLIDKTRALLEKAGFEVVFPELMDSLCCGQPFASKGYPEQAEAKRSELLDALRLASRDGEDPIYCDTSPCTLSLVQANVEGLDIYDPVRFIRSHLYDRLHFTPQPESVAVHVTCSTQHLGESDGLLEIARRCSSNVVVPEGIHCCGFAGDKGFNLPELNDHALRTLKPVVQYCSEGVSTSRTCEIGLSSHSGIDYHGLVYLVDRVTRPIDAAVQTWFN
;
A
#
# COMPACT_ATOMS: atom_id res chain seq x y z
N MET A 1 -0.97 -34.30 -2.89
CA MET A 1 -1.87 -34.96 -1.92
C MET A 1 -3.16 -34.16 -1.82
N SER A 2 -4.34 -34.72 -2.10
CA SER A 2 -5.62 -34.01 -1.95
C SER A 2 -6.00 -33.87 -0.48
N LEU A 3 -6.72 -32.80 -0.12
CA LEU A 3 -7.30 -32.68 1.22
C LEU A 3 -8.35 -33.77 1.44
N SER A 4 -8.44 -34.30 2.66
CA SER A 4 -9.45 -35.32 2.98
C SER A 4 -10.86 -34.74 2.92
N ALA A 5 -11.83 -35.57 2.55
CA ALA A 5 -13.24 -35.16 2.49
C ALA A 5 -13.74 -34.73 3.88
N GLU A 6 -13.25 -35.37 4.94
CA GLU A 6 -13.55 -35.05 6.32
C GLU A 6 -13.03 -33.66 6.71
N PHE A 7 -11.80 -33.30 6.33
CA PHE A 7 -11.25 -31.97 6.59
C PHE A 7 -12.07 -30.90 5.89
N LEU A 8 -12.38 -31.08 4.59
CA LEU A 8 -13.18 -30.12 3.82
C LEU A 8 -14.58 -29.95 4.41
N SER A 9 -15.22 -31.05 4.81
CA SER A 9 -16.54 -31.02 5.48
C SER A 9 -16.47 -30.30 6.83
N GLY A 10 -15.41 -30.53 7.61
CA GLY A 10 -15.15 -29.81 8.85
C GLY A 10 -14.97 -28.31 8.63
N ALA A 11 -14.13 -27.92 7.68
CA ALA A 11 -13.87 -26.52 7.35
C ALA A 11 -15.16 -25.80 6.90
N ARG A 12 -16.00 -26.44 6.08
CA ARG A 12 -17.30 -25.91 5.62
C ARG A 12 -18.34 -25.75 6.74
N ARG A 13 -18.19 -26.45 7.87
CA ARG A 13 -19.03 -26.26 9.06
C ARG A 13 -18.53 -25.12 9.95
N LEU A 14 -17.22 -24.88 9.96
CA LEU A 14 -16.58 -23.85 10.78
C LEU A 14 -16.64 -22.47 10.13
N ILE A 15 -16.44 -22.42 8.81
CA ILE A 15 -16.26 -21.18 8.05
C ILE A 15 -17.36 -21.09 6.98
N PRO A 16 -18.03 -19.93 6.84
CA PRO A 16 -18.97 -19.66 5.75
C PRO A 16 -18.34 -19.86 4.37
N ALA A 17 -19.15 -20.31 3.41
CA ALA A 17 -18.70 -20.68 2.07
C ALA A 17 -18.02 -19.51 1.32
N GLU A 18 -18.48 -18.27 1.51
CA GLU A 18 -17.92 -17.06 0.91
C GLU A 18 -16.52 -16.66 1.44
N ARG A 19 -16.01 -17.41 2.42
CA ARG A 19 -14.65 -17.27 2.97
C ARG A 19 -13.79 -18.51 2.75
N LEU A 20 -14.28 -19.49 1.99
CA LEU A 20 -13.58 -20.70 1.60
C LEU A 20 -13.39 -20.71 0.08
N PHE A 21 -12.14 -20.69 -0.37
CA PHE A 21 -11.83 -20.66 -1.80
C PHE A 21 -11.02 -21.91 -2.17
N ASP A 22 -11.65 -22.81 -2.91
CA ASP A 22 -11.07 -24.04 -3.47
C ASP A 22 -11.13 -24.05 -5.01
N ASP A 23 -11.56 -22.96 -5.63
CA ASP A 23 -11.61 -22.81 -7.09
C ASP A 23 -10.24 -22.48 -7.71
N PRO A 24 -9.98 -22.84 -8.98
CA PRO A 24 -8.69 -22.62 -9.63
C PRO A 24 -8.26 -21.15 -9.73
N LEU A 25 -9.19 -20.21 -9.89
CA LEU A 25 -8.88 -18.79 -10.03
C LEU A 25 -8.41 -18.22 -8.68
N SER A 26 -9.15 -18.47 -7.61
CA SER A 26 -8.81 -17.94 -6.28
C SER A 26 -7.53 -18.58 -5.74
N THR A 27 -7.40 -19.91 -5.84
CA THR A 27 -6.21 -20.62 -5.35
C THR A 27 -4.94 -20.16 -6.07
N MET A 28 -4.98 -19.99 -7.40
CA MET A 28 -3.86 -19.42 -8.16
C MET A 28 -3.54 -17.98 -7.71
N ALA A 29 -4.56 -17.14 -7.53
CA ALA A 29 -4.39 -15.74 -7.13
C ALA A 29 -3.70 -15.60 -5.76
N PHE A 30 -3.99 -16.49 -4.81
CA PHE A 30 -3.37 -16.52 -3.49
C PHE A 30 -2.07 -17.32 -3.42
N GLY A 31 -1.71 -18.07 -4.46
CA GLY A 31 -0.53 -18.93 -4.49
C GLY A 31 0.81 -18.18 -4.61
N THR A 32 0.80 -16.86 -4.51
CA THR A 32 1.96 -15.98 -4.68
C THR A 32 2.02 -14.92 -3.58
N ASP A 33 3.22 -14.66 -3.09
CA ASP A 33 3.62 -13.50 -2.28
C ASP A 33 4.61 -12.62 -3.06
N ALA A 34 5.38 -11.76 -2.39
CA ALA A 34 6.36 -10.90 -3.08
C ALA A 34 7.64 -11.63 -3.51
N SER A 35 7.81 -12.90 -3.13
CA SER A 35 8.97 -13.70 -3.50
C SER A 35 8.91 -14.20 -4.94
N PHE A 36 10.00 -14.84 -5.36
CA PHE A 36 10.09 -15.55 -6.64
C PHE A 36 9.59 -17.01 -6.55
N TYR A 37 8.82 -17.37 -5.53
CA TYR A 37 8.19 -18.69 -5.41
C TYR A 37 6.68 -18.64 -5.66
N ARG A 38 6.12 -19.77 -6.11
CA ARG A 38 4.67 -19.97 -6.23
C ARG A 38 4.28 -21.37 -5.78
N LEU A 39 3.35 -21.44 -4.83
CA LEU A 39 2.71 -22.67 -4.38
C LEU A 39 1.20 -22.44 -4.45
N VAL A 40 0.47 -23.30 -5.15
CA VAL A 40 -0.99 -23.15 -5.31
C VAL A 40 -1.68 -23.90 -4.17
N PRO A 41 -2.34 -23.21 -3.21
CA PRO A 41 -3.03 -23.86 -2.11
C PRO A 41 -4.22 -24.67 -2.61
N LYS A 42 -4.57 -25.72 -1.87
CA LYS A 42 -5.78 -26.54 -2.12
C LYS A 42 -7.03 -25.89 -1.55
N LEU A 43 -6.85 -25.08 -0.51
CA LEU A 43 -7.91 -24.32 0.12
C LEU A 43 -7.34 -23.03 0.68
N VAL A 44 -7.97 -21.90 0.35
CA VAL A 44 -7.74 -20.63 1.02
C VAL A 44 -8.89 -20.40 2.00
N VAL A 45 -8.57 -20.09 3.25
CA VAL A 45 -9.55 -19.85 4.31
C VAL A 45 -9.35 -18.45 4.84
N ARG A 46 -10.36 -17.58 4.68
CA ARG A 46 -10.35 -16.24 5.26
C ARG A 46 -10.96 -16.28 6.66
N VAL A 47 -10.17 -15.97 7.68
CA VAL A 47 -10.59 -15.99 9.08
C VAL A 47 -10.88 -14.59 9.62
N GLU A 48 -11.96 -14.46 10.37
CA GLU A 48 -12.45 -13.20 10.93
C GLU A 48 -12.34 -13.16 12.47
N SER A 49 -11.94 -14.27 13.12
CA SER A 49 -11.79 -14.32 14.57
C SER A 49 -10.74 -15.33 15.04
N GLU A 50 -10.25 -15.13 16.26
CA GLU A 50 -9.32 -16.05 16.94
C GLU A 50 -9.92 -17.46 17.10
N ASN A 51 -11.22 -17.53 17.43
CA ASN A 51 -11.90 -18.81 17.60
C ASN A 51 -11.92 -19.64 16.32
N GLU A 52 -12.07 -19.01 15.15
CA GLU A 52 -11.98 -19.70 13.86
C GLU A 52 -10.59 -20.30 13.63
N VAL A 53 -9.52 -19.56 13.98
CA VAL A 53 -8.14 -20.06 13.90
C VAL A 53 -7.96 -21.26 14.82
N VAL A 54 -8.42 -21.17 16.08
CA VAL A 54 -8.37 -22.27 17.06
C VAL A 54 -9.08 -23.52 16.53
N CYS A 55 -10.30 -23.38 16.00
CA CYS A 55 -11.05 -24.51 15.47
C CYS A 55 -10.38 -25.13 14.22
N LEU A 56 -9.79 -24.30 13.35
CA LEU A 56 -9.06 -24.76 12.17
C LEU A 56 -7.78 -25.50 12.55
N LEU A 57 -7.05 -25.05 13.58
CA LEU A 57 -5.84 -25.74 14.07
C LEU A 57 -6.16 -27.11 14.65
N HIS A 58 -7.20 -27.23 15.48
CA HIS A 58 -7.67 -28.52 15.96
C HIS A 58 -8.06 -29.46 14.80
N LEU A 59 -8.76 -28.94 13.79
CA LEU A 59 -9.17 -29.71 12.62
C LEU A 59 -7.94 -30.16 11.79
N ALA A 60 -6.99 -29.26 11.59
CA ALA A 60 -5.74 -29.50 10.88
C ALA A 60 -4.92 -30.59 11.57
N GLY A 61 -4.73 -30.50 12.90
CA GLY A 61 -4.04 -31.52 13.68
C GLY A 61 -4.73 -32.89 13.61
N ARG A 62 -6.06 -32.93 13.79
CA ARG A 62 -6.83 -34.18 13.69
C ARG A 62 -6.65 -34.90 12.35
N HIS A 63 -6.49 -34.16 11.26
CA HIS A 63 -6.38 -34.71 9.91
C HIS A 63 -4.98 -34.65 9.32
N GLN A 64 -3.96 -34.25 10.10
CA GLN A 64 -2.57 -34.07 9.64
C GLN A 64 -2.48 -33.18 8.38
N VAL A 65 -3.21 -32.07 8.38
CA VAL A 65 -3.22 -31.11 7.27
C VAL A 65 -2.33 -29.92 7.62
N SER A 66 -1.33 -29.65 6.80
CA SER A 66 -0.47 -28.48 6.99
C SER A 66 -1.23 -27.19 6.68
N VAL A 67 -0.99 -26.17 7.51
CA VAL A 67 -1.56 -24.82 7.40
C VAL A 67 -0.46 -23.77 7.36
N THR A 68 -0.68 -22.70 6.61
CA THR A 68 0.20 -21.53 6.55
C THR A 68 -0.62 -20.28 6.81
N PHE A 69 -0.13 -19.39 7.67
CA PHE A 69 -0.77 -18.11 7.93
C PHE A 69 -0.23 -17.03 6.99
N ARG A 70 -1.12 -16.17 6.49
CA ARG A 70 -0.75 -15.02 5.66
C ARG A 70 -1.44 -13.75 6.15
N ALA A 71 -0.62 -12.75 6.44
CA ALA A 71 -1.08 -11.40 6.72
C ALA A 71 -1.30 -10.60 5.43
N ALA A 72 -0.25 -9.96 4.88
CA ALA A 72 -0.33 -9.20 3.63
C ALA A 72 0.26 -9.96 2.41
N GLY A 73 1.15 -10.93 2.65
CA GLY A 73 1.91 -11.61 1.61
C GLY A 73 2.89 -10.68 0.89
N THR A 74 3.55 -9.79 1.63
CA THR A 74 4.63 -8.90 1.14
C THR A 74 6.02 -9.47 1.40
N SER A 75 6.12 -10.74 1.82
CA SER A 75 7.35 -11.47 2.11
C SER A 75 8.13 -11.82 0.84
N LEU A 76 9.46 -11.86 0.95
CA LEU A 76 10.38 -11.99 -0.18
C LEU A 76 11.03 -13.37 -0.30
N SER A 77 10.85 -14.27 0.67
CA SER A 77 11.54 -15.56 0.73
C SER A 77 10.59 -16.77 0.71
N GLY A 78 9.35 -16.57 0.25
CA GLY A 78 8.38 -17.63 0.02
C GLY A 78 7.69 -18.14 1.28
N GLN A 79 7.70 -17.41 2.40
CA GLN A 79 7.15 -17.87 3.68
C GLN A 79 5.63 -17.70 3.84
N ALA A 80 4.97 -16.91 2.98
CA ALA A 80 3.53 -16.61 3.09
C ALA A 80 2.67 -17.35 2.04
N ILE A 81 3.18 -18.46 1.49
CA ILE A 81 2.52 -19.30 0.48
C ILE A 81 2.50 -20.77 0.93
N SER A 82 1.57 -21.56 0.36
CA SER A 82 1.33 -22.96 0.72
C SER A 82 0.77 -23.73 -0.47
N ASP A 83 1.08 -25.02 -0.57
CA ASP A 83 0.42 -25.98 -1.47
C ASP A 83 -0.70 -26.76 -0.75
N SER A 84 -0.97 -26.43 0.51
CA SER A 84 -1.98 -27.07 1.37
C SER A 84 -3.08 -26.07 1.71
N VAL A 85 -3.24 -25.69 2.98
CA VAL A 85 -4.28 -24.76 3.43
C VAL A 85 -3.64 -23.42 3.77
N LEU A 86 -4.08 -22.36 3.08
CA LEU A 86 -3.63 -21.00 3.34
C LEU A 86 -4.68 -20.24 4.15
N ILE A 87 -4.34 -19.87 5.39
CA ILE A 87 -5.20 -19.09 6.27
C ILE A 87 -4.85 -17.61 6.11
N VAL A 88 -5.79 -16.82 5.60
CA VAL A 88 -5.62 -15.37 5.36
C VAL A 88 -6.45 -14.55 6.34
N LEU A 89 -5.90 -13.42 6.80
CA LEU A 89 -6.64 -12.51 7.69
C LEU A 89 -7.79 -11.82 6.94
N GLY A 90 -8.98 -11.86 7.54
CA GLY A 90 -10.13 -11.06 7.16
C GLY A 90 -10.05 -9.60 7.65
N ASP A 91 -11.17 -8.89 7.55
CA ASP A 91 -11.24 -7.45 7.81
C ASP A 91 -11.35 -7.10 9.30
N TYR A 92 -11.81 -8.04 10.14
CA TYR A 92 -12.06 -7.78 11.57
C TYR A 92 -10.82 -7.85 12.47
N TRP A 93 -9.62 -7.98 11.90
CA TRP A 93 -8.34 -8.00 12.61
C TRP A 93 -7.68 -6.60 12.73
N SER A 94 -8.48 -5.55 12.90
CA SER A 94 -8.04 -4.14 12.86
C SER A 94 -7.97 -3.45 14.22
N GLY A 95 -8.16 -4.19 15.32
CA GLY A 95 -8.12 -3.68 16.68
C GLY A 95 -6.79 -3.03 17.05
N ARG A 96 -6.87 -1.84 17.66
CA ARG A 96 -5.73 -1.10 18.19
C ARG A 96 -6.09 -0.40 19.51
N GLN A 97 -5.16 -0.37 20.44
CA GLN A 97 -5.31 0.31 21.73
C GLN A 97 -4.02 1.06 22.07
N VAL A 98 -4.06 2.39 21.99
CA VAL A 98 -2.96 3.26 22.43
C VAL A 98 -3.05 3.41 23.95
N ARG A 99 -1.93 3.24 24.66
CA ARG A 99 -1.83 3.26 26.13
C ARG A 99 -0.75 4.24 26.58
N ASN A 100 -0.84 4.71 27.83
CA ASN A 100 0.21 5.47 28.50
C ASN A 100 0.72 6.66 27.67
N ASN A 101 -0.20 7.48 27.15
CA ASN A 101 0.11 8.61 26.27
C ASN A 101 1.00 8.23 25.06
N GLY A 102 0.71 7.08 24.45
CA GLY A 102 1.42 6.60 23.27
C GLY A 102 2.68 5.82 23.58
N ALA A 103 3.12 5.69 24.84
CA ALA A 103 4.30 4.89 25.20
C ALA A 103 4.14 3.40 24.90
N GLN A 104 2.91 2.91 24.82
CA GLN A 104 2.60 1.56 24.38
C GLN A 104 1.43 1.53 23.41
N ILE A 105 1.42 0.54 22.54
CA ILE A 105 0.30 0.26 21.64
C ILE A 105 0.07 -1.24 21.51
N ARG A 106 -1.18 -1.68 21.73
CA ARG A 106 -1.62 -3.06 21.45
C ARG A 106 -2.29 -3.11 20.09
N LEU A 107 -1.92 -4.08 19.26
CA LEU A 107 -2.29 -4.17 17.85
C LEU A 107 -2.69 -5.59 17.48
N GLN A 108 -3.79 -5.75 16.75
CA GLN A 108 -4.14 -7.01 16.09
C GLN A 108 -3.31 -7.23 14.80
N PRO A 109 -3.17 -8.48 14.33
CA PRO A 109 -2.26 -8.84 13.24
C PRO A 109 -2.65 -8.23 11.89
N GLY A 110 -3.90 -7.79 11.72
CA GLY A 110 -4.42 -7.21 10.48
C GLY A 110 -4.12 -5.73 10.28
N VAL A 111 -3.67 -5.02 11.31
CA VAL A 111 -3.34 -3.58 11.26
C VAL A 111 -2.13 -3.36 10.33
N ILE A 112 -2.21 -2.39 9.42
CA ILE A 112 -1.06 -2.01 8.57
C ILE A 112 -0.06 -1.18 9.40
N GLY A 113 1.24 -1.40 9.24
CA GLY A 113 2.25 -0.70 10.04
C GLY A 113 2.16 0.84 9.95
N ALA A 114 1.89 1.37 8.75
CA ALA A 114 1.68 2.82 8.56
C ALA A 114 0.44 3.35 9.28
N GLN A 115 -0.60 2.54 9.43
CA GLN A 115 -1.80 2.89 10.20
C GLN A 115 -1.52 2.92 11.71
N ALA A 116 -0.70 2.00 12.21
CA ALA A 116 -0.23 2.04 13.60
C ALA A 116 0.56 3.32 13.87
N ASN A 117 1.46 3.72 12.96
CA ASN A 117 2.20 4.97 13.09
C ASN A 117 1.32 6.22 12.95
N ALA A 118 0.32 6.21 12.07
CA ALA A 118 -0.64 7.31 11.97
C ALA A 118 -1.42 7.54 13.28
N ALA A 119 -1.77 6.46 13.99
CA ALA A 119 -2.43 6.55 15.30
C ALA A 119 -1.51 7.08 16.42
N LEU A 120 -0.19 6.93 16.28
CA LEU A 120 0.81 7.38 17.26
C LEU A 120 1.39 8.77 16.96
N ALA A 121 1.33 9.21 15.70
CA ALA A 121 1.95 10.46 15.24
C ALA A 121 1.52 11.70 16.04
N PRO A 122 0.24 11.90 16.43
CA PRO A 122 -0.17 13.04 17.26
C PRO A 122 0.50 13.08 18.64
N LEU A 123 1.03 11.96 19.10
CA LEU A 123 1.69 11.80 20.40
C LEU A 123 3.22 11.86 20.29
N GLY A 124 3.77 12.13 19.09
CA GLY A 124 5.23 12.14 18.87
C GLY A 124 5.86 10.76 19.04
N ARG A 125 5.12 9.70 18.71
CA ARG A 125 5.52 8.30 18.87
C ARG A 125 5.36 7.52 17.57
N LYS A 126 6.04 6.38 17.49
CA LYS A 126 5.87 5.37 16.42
C LYS A 126 6.20 3.97 16.94
N ILE A 127 5.80 2.93 16.21
CA ILE A 127 6.34 1.58 16.45
C ILE A 127 7.83 1.54 16.10
N GLY A 128 8.61 0.68 16.76
CA GLY A 128 10.04 0.53 16.50
C GLY A 128 10.35 0.02 15.08
N PRO A 129 9.76 -1.11 14.64
CA PRO A 129 9.97 -1.65 13.30
C PRO A 129 9.52 -0.71 12.17
N ASP A 130 10.37 -0.49 11.17
CA ASP A 130 10.11 0.42 10.05
C ASP A 130 10.42 -0.18 8.65
N PRO A 131 9.87 -1.36 8.30
CA PRO A 131 10.16 -2.02 7.03
C PRO A 131 9.77 -1.18 5.81
N ALA A 132 10.49 -1.35 4.71
CA ALA A 132 10.21 -0.61 3.47
C ALA A 132 8.77 -0.82 2.95
N SER A 133 8.15 -1.96 3.28
CA SER A 133 6.76 -2.30 2.94
C SER A 133 5.72 -1.78 3.95
N ILE A 134 6.06 -0.92 4.91
CA ILE A 134 5.19 -0.48 6.03
C ILE A 134 3.82 0.09 5.61
N ASN A 135 3.71 0.60 4.38
CA ASN A 135 2.45 1.08 3.80
C ASN A 135 1.49 -0.05 3.36
N ALA A 136 1.93 -1.30 3.41
CA ALA A 136 1.17 -2.48 2.98
C ALA A 136 1.30 -3.69 3.92
N CYS A 137 2.48 -3.90 4.52
CA CYS A 137 2.67 -5.00 5.45
C CYS A 137 1.88 -4.77 6.75
N LYS A 138 1.43 -5.88 7.34
CA LYS A 138 0.58 -5.89 8.52
C LYS A 138 1.35 -6.38 9.74
N ILE A 139 0.94 -5.97 10.94
CA ILE A 139 1.63 -6.24 12.21
C ILE A 139 1.95 -7.71 12.41
N GLY A 140 1.03 -8.63 12.08
CA GLY A 140 1.29 -10.06 12.22
C GLY A 140 2.50 -10.54 11.39
N GLY A 141 2.65 -10.01 10.17
CA GLY A 141 3.81 -10.29 9.32
C GLY A 141 5.08 -9.58 9.81
N ILE A 142 4.98 -8.34 10.28
CA ILE A 142 6.12 -7.59 10.83
C ILE A 142 6.76 -8.37 11.98
N VAL A 143 5.95 -8.84 12.94
CA VAL A 143 6.44 -9.60 14.10
C VAL A 143 6.95 -10.97 13.69
N ALA A 144 6.19 -11.70 12.86
CA ALA A 144 6.54 -13.07 12.48
C ALA A 144 7.83 -13.15 11.65
N ASN A 145 8.23 -12.06 10.97
CA ASN A 145 9.51 -12.00 10.26
C ASN A 145 10.61 -11.27 11.05
N ASN A 146 10.31 -10.79 12.26
CA ASN A 146 11.11 -9.80 12.99
C ASN A 146 11.59 -8.66 12.07
N ALA A 147 10.67 -8.18 11.22
CA ALA A 147 10.99 -7.22 10.19
C ALA A 147 11.61 -5.97 10.81
N SER A 148 12.63 -5.47 10.13
CA SER A 148 13.41 -4.31 10.53
C SER A 148 13.31 -3.23 9.44
N GLY A 149 14.08 -2.15 9.54
CA GLY A 149 14.22 -1.18 8.47
C GLY A 149 15.36 -0.20 8.69
N MET A 150 15.20 0.99 8.12
CA MET A 150 16.24 2.01 7.96
C MET A 150 16.73 2.56 9.31
N CYS A 151 15.82 2.77 10.26
CA CYS A 151 16.14 3.48 11.50
C CYS A 151 16.06 2.59 12.74
N CYS A 152 15.40 1.43 12.67
CA CYS A 152 15.17 0.63 13.88
C CYS A 152 16.42 -0.10 14.38
N GLY A 153 17.37 -0.41 13.49
CA GLY A 153 18.55 -1.23 13.81
C GLY A 153 18.17 -2.57 14.44
N THR A 154 19.06 -3.10 15.28
CA THR A 154 18.75 -4.24 16.17
C THR A 154 18.08 -3.82 17.46
N ALA A 155 18.19 -2.54 17.85
CA ALA A 155 17.74 -2.02 19.15
C ALA A 155 16.24 -1.72 19.23
N GLN A 156 15.57 -1.51 18.10
CA GLN A 156 14.15 -1.16 18.04
C GLN A 156 13.33 -2.12 17.15
N ASN A 157 13.84 -3.32 16.90
CA ASN A 157 13.09 -4.35 16.18
C ASN A 157 11.92 -4.89 17.03
N SER A 158 11.15 -5.83 16.46
CA SER A 158 9.98 -6.37 17.14
C SER A 158 10.35 -7.12 18.43
N TYR A 159 11.49 -7.80 18.43
CA TYR A 159 12.00 -8.55 19.59
C TYR A 159 12.28 -7.61 20.77
N GLN A 160 13.01 -6.52 20.56
CA GLN A 160 13.40 -5.59 21.63
C GLN A 160 12.24 -4.73 22.14
N THR A 161 11.26 -4.46 21.28
CA THR A 161 10.13 -3.58 21.61
C THR A 161 8.91 -4.34 22.12
N LEU A 162 8.96 -5.68 22.16
CA LEU A 162 7.85 -6.51 22.64
C LEU A 162 7.57 -6.22 24.11
N ALA A 163 6.32 -5.90 24.42
CA ALA A 163 5.82 -5.71 25.78
C ALA A 163 4.77 -6.74 26.18
N GLY A 164 4.13 -7.38 25.20
CA GLY A 164 3.14 -8.42 25.42
C GLY A 164 2.70 -9.06 24.11
N MET A 165 2.19 -10.29 24.19
CA MET A 165 1.71 -11.03 23.04
C MET A 165 0.49 -11.88 23.42
N ARG A 166 -0.45 -11.97 22.47
CA ARG A 166 -1.49 -12.98 22.46
C ARG A 166 -1.29 -13.90 21.27
N LEU A 167 -1.19 -15.19 21.52
CA LEU A 167 -0.87 -16.21 20.51
C LEU A 167 -1.80 -17.42 20.61
N VAL A 168 -1.85 -18.21 19.54
CA VAL A 168 -2.52 -19.51 19.47
C VAL A 168 -1.48 -20.56 19.08
N LEU A 169 -1.28 -21.56 19.95
CA LEU A 169 -0.35 -22.66 19.73
C LEU A 169 -0.93 -23.71 18.75
N ALA A 170 -0.09 -24.64 18.28
CA ALA A 170 -0.48 -25.67 17.32
C ALA A 170 -1.65 -26.56 17.79
N ASP A 171 -1.75 -26.76 19.11
CA ASP A 171 -2.84 -27.51 19.75
C ASP A 171 -4.13 -26.69 19.95
N GLY A 172 -4.16 -25.42 19.53
CA GLY A 172 -5.29 -24.52 19.67
C GLY A 172 -5.34 -23.77 21.01
N GLN A 173 -4.39 -23.97 21.91
CA GLN A 173 -4.33 -23.22 23.17
C GLN A 173 -4.05 -21.74 22.91
N VAL A 174 -4.89 -20.88 23.47
CA VAL A 174 -4.69 -19.43 23.45
C VAL A 174 -3.90 -19.00 24.67
N VAL A 175 -2.86 -18.19 24.47
CA VAL A 175 -2.01 -17.65 25.53
C VAL A 175 -1.96 -16.13 25.37
N ASP A 176 -2.27 -15.39 26.43
CA ASP A 176 -2.17 -13.94 26.48
C ASP A 176 -1.26 -13.55 27.65
N THR A 177 -0.10 -12.99 27.35
CA THR A 177 0.88 -12.63 28.38
C THR A 177 0.43 -11.48 29.26
N GLU A 178 -0.65 -10.78 28.89
CA GLU A 178 -1.22 -9.67 29.66
C GLU A 178 -2.42 -10.10 30.52
N ASP A 179 -2.81 -11.39 30.50
CA ASP A 179 -3.91 -11.95 31.30
C ASP A 179 -3.40 -12.98 32.32
N GLU A 180 -3.10 -12.50 33.53
CA GLU A 180 -2.61 -13.33 34.64
C GLU A 180 -3.52 -14.53 34.97
N SER A 181 -4.84 -14.37 34.83
CA SER A 181 -5.78 -15.45 35.14
C SER A 181 -5.67 -16.59 34.11
N GLY A 182 -5.58 -16.23 32.82
CA GLY A 182 -5.32 -17.16 31.73
C GLY A 182 -3.94 -17.81 31.83
N LEU A 183 -2.91 -17.05 32.22
CA LEU A 183 -1.56 -17.57 32.42
C LEU A 183 -1.48 -18.63 33.53
N SER A 184 -2.18 -18.43 34.65
CA SER A 184 -2.21 -19.44 35.72
C SER A 184 -2.81 -20.76 35.23
N ALA A 185 -3.87 -20.71 34.41
CA ALA A 185 -4.46 -21.91 33.82
C ALA A 185 -3.52 -22.57 32.81
N PHE A 186 -2.88 -21.77 31.94
CA PHE A 186 -1.92 -22.25 30.95
C PHE A 186 -0.71 -22.94 31.59
N ARG A 187 -0.16 -22.36 32.66
CA ARG A 187 0.96 -22.95 33.41
C ARG A 187 0.64 -24.32 33.98
N GLN A 188 -0.62 -24.57 34.32
CA GLN A 188 -1.07 -25.89 34.80
C GLN A 188 -1.27 -26.86 33.65
N SER A 189 -1.96 -26.45 32.58
CA SER A 189 -2.26 -27.33 31.45
C SER A 189 -1.05 -27.66 30.57
N HIS A 190 -0.05 -26.77 30.53
CA HIS A 190 1.16 -26.90 29.69
C HIS A 190 2.44 -26.85 30.53
N ALA A 191 2.37 -27.32 31.77
CA ALA A 191 3.51 -27.34 32.70
C ALA A 191 4.74 -28.06 32.10
N GLU A 192 4.52 -29.16 31.37
CA GLU A 192 5.57 -29.94 30.73
C GLU A 192 6.26 -29.15 29.60
N LEU A 193 5.48 -28.49 28.73
CA LEU A 193 6.01 -27.61 27.68
C LEU A 193 6.90 -26.52 28.27
N LEU A 194 6.43 -25.85 29.32
CA LEU A 194 7.18 -24.79 29.98
C LEU A 194 8.43 -25.32 30.68
N ALA A 195 8.37 -26.49 31.30
CA ALA A 195 9.54 -27.12 31.92
C ALA A 195 10.61 -27.49 30.87
N GLN A 196 10.20 -28.00 29.71
CA GLN A 196 11.11 -28.31 28.61
C GLN A 196 11.73 -27.05 28.00
N LEU A 197 10.95 -25.97 27.80
CA LEU A 197 11.50 -24.68 27.38
C LEU A 197 12.51 -24.12 28.40
N ALA A 198 12.22 -24.25 29.69
CA ALA A 198 13.15 -23.86 30.75
C ALA A 198 14.46 -24.65 30.68
N GLU A 199 14.37 -25.96 30.43
CA GLU A 199 15.54 -26.81 30.28
C GLU A 199 16.35 -26.45 29.03
N LEU A 200 15.71 -26.24 27.88
CA LEU A 200 16.38 -25.76 26.67
C LEU A 200 17.14 -24.45 26.92
N GLY A 201 16.53 -23.52 27.67
CA GLY A 201 17.18 -22.28 28.09
C GLY A 201 18.42 -22.54 28.96
N ARG A 202 18.28 -23.38 29.99
CA ARG A 202 19.41 -23.77 30.88
C ARG A 202 20.54 -24.46 30.13
N GLU A 203 20.23 -25.47 29.31
CA GLU A 203 21.20 -26.20 28.49
C GLU A 203 21.95 -25.24 27.55
N THR A 204 21.22 -24.34 26.88
CA THR A 204 21.81 -23.36 25.96
C THR A 204 22.74 -22.39 26.69
N ARG A 205 22.34 -21.88 27.86
CA ARG A 205 23.18 -20.98 28.67
C ARG A 205 24.39 -21.69 29.30
N ALA A 206 24.26 -22.98 29.63
CA ALA A 206 25.36 -23.79 30.14
C ALA A 206 26.39 -24.15 29.05
N ASN A 207 25.97 -24.27 27.80
CA ASN A 207 26.86 -24.40 26.65
C ASN A 207 27.42 -23.03 26.25
N THR A 208 28.53 -22.63 26.88
CA THR A 208 29.13 -21.29 26.70
C THR A 208 29.47 -20.98 25.25
N ALA A 209 29.97 -21.96 24.49
CA ALA A 209 30.32 -21.77 23.08
C ALA A 209 29.08 -21.46 22.21
N LEU A 210 27.99 -22.21 22.42
CA LEU A 210 26.72 -21.97 21.73
C LEU A 210 26.10 -20.62 22.15
N ALA A 211 26.08 -20.33 23.45
CA ALA A 211 25.54 -19.07 23.96
C ALA A 211 26.32 -17.85 23.44
N GLU A 212 27.65 -17.92 23.38
CA GLU A 212 28.49 -16.86 22.79
C GLU A 212 28.24 -16.69 21.30
N ARG A 213 28.09 -17.80 20.55
CA ARG A 213 27.71 -17.75 19.13
C ARG A 213 26.36 -17.06 18.94
N ILE A 214 25.36 -17.42 19.74
CA ILE A 214 24.03 -16.79 19.70
C ILE A 214 24.15 -15.28 19.96
N ARG A 215 24.80 -14.86 21.05
CA ARG A 215 25.00 -13.42 21.34
C ARG A 215 25.75 -12.69 20.23
N HIS A 216 26.78 -13.32 19.68
CA HIS A 216 27.54 -12.75 18.57
C HIS A 216 26.68 -12.56 17.31
N LYS A 217 25.81 -13.52 17.00
CA LYS A 217 24.98 -13.48 15.79
C LYS A 217 23.82 -12.50 15.90
N TYR A 218 23.25 -12.29 17.08
CA TYR A 218 22.19 -11.30 17.30
C TYR A 218 22.68 -9.89 17.65
N ARG A 219 24.01 -9.67 17.73
CA ARG A 219 24.59 -8.31 17.64
C ARG A 219 24.38 -7.70 16.25
N LEU A 220 24.28 -8.58 15.24
CA LEU A 220 23.96 -8.26 13.85
C LEU A 220 22.45 -8.32 13.67
N LYS A 221 21.93 -7.69 12.61
CA LYS A 221 20.60 -8.01 12.12
C LYS A 221 20.62 -9.47 11.63
N ASN A 222 19.77 -10.31 12.22
CA ASN A 222 19.71 -11.74 11.91
C ASN A 222 18.28 -12.27 12.07
N THR A 223 17.77 -12.82 10.98
CA THR A 223 16.49 -13.53 10.89
C THR A 223 16.65 -14.90 10.21
N THR A 224 17.88 -15.44 10.13
CA THR A 224 18.15 -16.80 9.66
C THR A 224 17.91 -17.79 10.81
N GLY A 225 16.98 -18.72 10.66
CA GLY A 225 16.58 -19.66 11.70
C GLY A 225 15.61 -19.05 12.74
N LEU A 226 15.34 -19.80 13.81
CA LEU A 226 14.51 -19.35 14.93
C LEU A 226 15.29 -18.39 15.84
N SER A 227 14.59 -17.50 16.55
CA SER A 227 15.15 -16.50 17.49
C SER A 227 15.80 -17.13 18.74
N LEU A 228 16.96 -17.79 18.57
CA LEU A 228 17.65 -18.52 19.64
C LEU A 228 18.14 -17.61 20.77
N ASN A 229 18.28 -16.31 20.54
CA ASN A 229 18.56 -15.35 21.61
C ASN A 229 17.50 -15.37 22.72
N ALA A 230 16.26 -15.78 22.42
CA ALA A 230 15.24 -15.97 23.45
C ALA A 230 15.70 -16.93 24.57
N LEU A 231 16.47 -17.97 24.23
CA LEU A 231 17.00 -18.94 25.19
C LEU A 231 18.19 -18.42 26.00
N VAL A 232 18.81 -17.33 25.56
CA VAL A 232 19.98 -16.74 26.23
C VAL A 232 19.58 -15.52 27.05
N ASP A 233 18.64 -14.73 26.55
CA ASP A 233 18.23 -13.46 27.14
C ASP A 233 17.21 -13.63 28.28
N PHE A 234 16.45 -14.74 28.29
CA PHE A 234 15.36 -14.96 29.23
C PHE A 234 15.51 -16.27 30.03
N ASP A 235 15.16 -16.20 31.32
CA ASP A 235 15.06 -17.36 32.21
C ASP A 235 13.63 -17.91 32.30
N GLU A 236 12.63 -17.02 32.24
CA GLU A 236 11.22 -17.37 32.39
C GLU A 236 10.68 -18.04 31.11
N PRO A 237 10.11 -19.26 31.18
CA PRO A 237 9.69 -19.99 29.98
C PRO A 237 8.63 -19.31 29.11
N LEU A 238 7.77 -18.48 29.70
CA LEU A 238 6.81 -17.70 28.93
C LEU A 238 7.47 -16.60 28.11
N ASP A 239 8.48 -15.92 28.66
CA ASP A 239 9.22 -14.91 27.93
C ASP A 239 10.03 -15.56 26.81
N ILE A 240 10.62 -16.73 27.06
CA ILE A 240 11.26 -17.55 26.01
C ILE A 240 10.25 -17.85 24.90
N LEU A 241 9.06 -18.38 25.25
CA LEU A 241 8.02 -18.73 24.29
C LEU A 241 7.63 -17.54 23.41
N THR A 242 7.32 -16.38 24.02
CA THR A 242 6.84 -15.22 23.26
C THR A 242 7.91 -14.59 22.39
N HIS A 243 9.18 -14.65 22.80
CA HIS A 243 10.28 -14.13 22.00
C HIS A 243 10.72 -15.10 20.90
N LEU A 244 10.52 -16.42 21.06
CA LEU A 244 10.64 -17.40 19.98
C LEU A 244 9.61 -17.18 18.86
N MET A 245 8.42 -16.64 19.18
CA MET A 245 7.40 -16.32 18.17
C MET A 245 7.82 -15.19 17.23
N VAL A 246 8.66 -14.27 17.70
CA VAL A 246 9.21 -13.18 16.89
C VAL A 246 10.23 -13.77 15.91
N GLY A 247 10.02 -13.57 14.61
CA GLY A 247 10.85 -14.21 13.57
C GLY A 247 10.53 -15.68 13.29
N SER A 248 9.46 -16.24 13.87
CA SER A 248 9.07 -17.64 13.66
C SER A 248 8.45 -17.95 12.30
N GLU A 249 8.05 -16.93 11.54
CA GLU A 249 7.41 -17.04 10.22
C GLU A 249 6.14 -17.93 10.23
N GLY A 250 5.44 -17.94 11.35
CA GLY A 250 4.21 -18.74 11.55
C GLY A 250 4.46 -20.24 11.74
N THR A 251 5.71 -20.66 11.91
CA THR A 251 6.08 -22.08 12.11
C THR A 251 5.84 -22.56 13.54
N LEU A 252 5.66 -21.64 14.51
CA LEU A 252 5.48 -21.98 15.94
C LEU A 252 4.07 -21.66 16.47
N GLY A 253 3.25 -20.93 15.71
CA GLY A 253 1.87 -20.59 16.10
C GLY A 253 1.34 -19.37 15.37
N PHE A 254 0.10 -18.98 15.72
CA PHE A 254 -0.57 -17.80 15.19
C PHE A 254 -0.48 -16.64 16.18
N ILE A 255 -0.15 -15.44 15.69
CA ILE A 255 -0.09 -14.22 16.51
C ILE A 255 -1.41 -13.46 16.39
N SER A 256 -2.17 -13.38 17.49
CA SER A 256 -3.51 -12.78 17.56
C SER A 256 -3.48 -11.31 18.03
N SER A 257 -2.49 -10.91 18.84
CA SER A 257 -2.19 -9.50 19.10
C SER A 257 -0.78 -9.31 19.62
N VAL A 258 -0.20 -8.13 19.42
CA VAL A 258 1.10 -7.74 19.98
C VAL A 258 0.98 -6.37 20.64
N THR A 259 1.62 -6.22 21.78
CA THR A 259 1.82 -4.93 22.45
C THR A 259 3.28 -4.52 22.30
N TYR A 260 3.50 -3.32 21.75
CA TYR A 260 4.82 -2.71 21.62
C TYR A 260 5.04 -1.62 22.65
N ASN A 261 6.26 -1.57 23.20
CA ASN A 261 6.85 -0.33 23.69
C ASN A 261 7.20 0.54 22.48
N THR A 262 6.62 1.74 22.40
CA THR A 262 6.84 2.64 21.24
C THR A 262 8.11 3.46 21.41
N VAL A 263 8.63 3.94 20.28
CA VAL A 263 9.84 4.77 20.23
C VAL A 263 9.46 6.23 19.94
N PRO A 264 10.26 7.21 20.40
CA PRO A 264 10.01 8.62 20.08
C PRO A 264 10.15 8.89 18.57
N GLU A 265 9.30 9.76 18.06
CA GLU A 265 9.42 10.35 16.72
C GLU A 265 9.87 11.80 16.87
N TYR A 266 11.15 12.05 16.61
CA TYR A 266 11.75 13.36 16.85
C TYR A 266 11.37 14.38 15.75
N PRO A 267 11.04 15.63 16.14
CA PRO A 267 10.54 16.64 15.20
C PRO A 267 11.63 17.29 14.35
N HIS A 268 12.88 17.37 14.85
CA HIS A 268 13.99 17.99 14.12
C HIS A 268 14.84 16.93 13.45
N LYS A 269 15.07 17.07 12.14
CA LYS A 269 15.84 16.12 11.33
C LYS A 269 16.62 16.85 10.27
N ALA A 270 17.78 16.32 9.92
CA ALA A 270 18.52 16.77 8.75
C ALA A 270 19.11 15.57 8.00
N SER A 271 19.13 15.66 6.67
CA SER A 271 19.65 14.62 5.79
C SER A 271 20.75 15.18 4.89
N ALA A 272 21.78 14.38 4.60
CA ALA A 272 22.85 14.68 3.66
C ALA A 272 23.08 13.50 2.72
N LEU A 273 23.54 13.77 1.49
CA LEU A 273 24.00 12.74 0.55
C LEU A 273 25.47 13.00 0.24
N ILE A 274 26.36 12.11 0.68
CA ILE A 274 27.80 12.25 0.52
C ILE A 274 28.29 11.18 -0.42
N VAL A 275 28.99 11.58 -1.50
CA VAL A 275 29.49 10.68 -2.53
C VAL A 275 31.00 10.58 -2.44
N PHE A 276 31.48 9.36 -2.25
CA PHE A 276 32.88 8.98 -2.16
C PHE A 276 33.37 8.48 -3.53
N PRO A 277 34.68 8.57 -3.84
CA PRO A 277 35.23 8.16 -5.13
C PRO A 277 35.15 6.66 -5.38
N ASP A 278 35.09 5.84 -4.33
CA ASP A 278 35.06 4.39 -4.41
C ASP A 278 34.32 3.74 -3.23
N VAL A 279 33.94 2.47 -3.41
CA VAL A 279 33.22 1.65 -2.42
C VAL A 279 34.04 1.42 -1.15
N ASP A 280 35.36 1.29 -1.24
CA ASP A 280 36.22 1.03 -0.08
C ASP A 280 36.25 2.25 0.86
N THR A 281 36.48 3.44 0.31
CA THR A 281 36.43 4.72 1.04
C THR A 281 35.07 4.95 1.68
N CYS A 282 33.98 4.72 0.93
CA CYS A 282 32.61 4.82 1.42
C CYS A 282 32.35 3.89 2.62
N CYS A 283 32.67 2.61 2.48
CA CYS A 283 32.46 1.61 3.53
C CYS A 283 33.33 1.86 4.77
N ARG A 284 34.54 2.42 4.62
CA ARG A 284 35.41 2.79 5.76
C ARG A 284 34.89 3.96 6.59
N ALA A 285 34.03 4.83 6.02
CA ALA A 285 33.39 5.89 6.78
C ALA A 285 32.32 5.37 7.75
N VAL A 286 31.73 4.21 7.46
CA VAL A 286 30.58 3.66 8.20
C VAL A 286 30.91 3.30 9.66
N PRO A 287 32.01 2.58 9.99
CA PRO A 287 32.39 2.34 11.39
C PRO A 287 32.61 3.63 12.20
N ILE A 288 33.11 4.68 11.55
CA ILE A 288 33.32 5.99 12.20
C ILE A 288 31.98 6.66 12.47
N LEU A 289 31.08 6.68 11.48
CA LEU A 289 29.71 7.19 11.61
C LEU A 289 28.89 6.43 12.66
N LYS A 290 29.12 5.13 12.84
CA LYS A 290 28.44 4.32 13.88
C LYS A 290 28.69 4.82 15.30
N GLN A 291 29.79 5.55 15.53
CA GLN A 291 30.12 6.18 16.82
C GLN A 291 29.58 7.62 16.94
N GLN A 292 28.90 8.12 15.91
CA GLN A 292 28.33 9.46 15.85
C GLN A 292 26.80 9.43 16.06
N PRO A 293 26.17 10.56 16.39
CA PRO A 293 24.72 10.65 16.60
C PRO A 293 23.92 10.65 15.29
N VAL A 294 24.07 9.59 14.49
CA VAL A 294 23.30 9.34 13.28
C VAL A 294 22.10 8.44 13.58
N ALA A 295 20.96 8.72 12.96
CA ALA A 295 19.75 7.91 13.04
C ALA A 295 19.66 6.89 11.89
N ALA A 296 20.27 7.19 10.74
CA ALA A 296 20.39 6.29 9.60
C ALA A 296 21.63 6.61 8.77
N VAL A 297 22.23 5.58 8.18
CA VAL A 297 23.31 5.67 7.18
C VAL A 297 23.02 4.62 6.12
N GLU A 298 22.59 5.08 4.95
CA GLU A 298 22.20 4.23 3.83
C GLU A 298 23.27 4.28 2.74
N LEU A 299 23.82 3.12 2.35
CA LEU A 299 24.77 3.01 1.25
C LEU A 299 24.03 2.87 -0.09
N LEU A 300 24.55 3.49 -1.14
CA LEU A 300 24.15 3.29 -2.54
C LEU A 300 25.39 3.22 -3.42
N ASP A 301 25.60 2.10 -4.12
CA ASP A 301 26.69 1.97 -5.09
C ASP A 301 26.44 2.77 -6.38
N ARG A 302 27.44 2.84 -7.25
CA ARG A 302 27.35 3.60 -8.52
C ARG A 302 26.17 3.15 -9.38
N ARG A 303 25.94 1.83 -9.43
CA ARG A 303 24.88 1.24 -10.25
C ARG A 303 23.49 1.58 -9.70
N SER A 304 23.33 1.61 -8.37
CA SER A 304 22.13 2.12 -7.69
C SER A 304 21.87 3.58 -8.00
N LEU A 305 22.89 4.44 -7.94
CA LEU A 305 22.75 5.86 -8.27
C LEU A 305 22.39 6.07 -9.74
N ARG A 306 22.98 5.27 -10.64
CA ARG A 306 22.67 5.28 -12.08
C ARG A 306 21.24 4.87 -12.36
N SER A 307 20.70 3.87 -11.66
CA SER A 307 19.35 3.35 -11.92
C SER A 307 18.26 4.37 -11.62
N VAL A 308 18.54 5.34 -10.76
CA VAL A 308 17.60 6.40 -10.38
C VAL A 308 17.93 7.75 -11.01
N GLN A 309 19.03 7.92 -11.74
CA GLN A 309 19.57 9.23 -12.18
C GLN A 309 18.58 10.15 -12.93
N ASP A 310 17.60 9.57 -13.63
CA ASP A 310 16.59 10.29 -14.42
C ASP A 310 15.33 10.65 -13.60
N GLN A 311 15.28 10.30 -12.30
CA GLN A 311 14.15 10.65 -11.44
C GLN A 311 14.13 12.16 -11.15
N SER A 312 12.92 12.75 -11.24
CA SER A 312 12.72 14.17 -10.96
C SER A 312 13.18 14.55 -9.54
N GLY A 313 13.94 15.64 -9.44
CA GLY A 313 14.45 16.16 -8.17
C GLY A 313 15.84 15.68 -7.77
N LEU A 314 16.48 14.83 -8.58
CA LEU A 314 17.89 14.48 -8.40
C LEU A 314 18.84 15.59 -8.84
N PRO A 315 19.98 15.78 -8.15
CA PRO A 315 21.01 16.69 -8.62
C PRO A 315 21.58 16.27 -9.99
N GLU A 316 21.69 17.20 -10.93
CA GLU A 316 22.17 16.93 -12.29
C GLU A 316 23.58 16.30 -12.34
N TRP A 317 24.41 16.56 -11.32
CA TRP A 317 25.76 16.02 -11.25
C TRP A 317 25.81 14.50 -11.03
N VAL A 318 24.71 13.84 -10.64
CA VAL A 318 24.67 12.38 -10.43
C VAL A 318 25.03 11.61 -11.70
N ALA A 319 24.64 12.10 -12.87
CA ALA A 319 24.98 11.49 -14.16
C ALA A 319 26.49 11.52 -14.44
N GLY A 320 27.20 12.53 -13.94
CA GLY A 320 28.64 12.74 -14.13
C GLY A 320 29.54 12.12 -13.07
N LEU A 321 29.00 11.32 -12.15
CA LEU A 321 29.78 10.62 -11.13
C LEU A 321 30.70 9.55 -11.72
N SER A 322 31.86 9.38 -11.10
CA SER A 322 32.85 8.35 -11.46
C SER A 322 32.27 6.93 -11.42
N GLU A 323 32.88 5.99 -12.16
CA GLU A 323 32.41 4.58 -12.21
C GLU A 323 32.54 3.87 -10.86
N GLY A 324 33.48 4.30 -10.01
CA GLY A 324 33.66 3.76 -8.66
C GLY A 324 32.74 4.38 -7.61
N ALA A 325 32.06 5.48 -7.93
CA ALA A 325 31.41 6.33 -6.93
C ALA A 325 30.42 5.55 -6.05
N CYS A 326 30.45 5.82 -4.75
CA CYS A 326 29.57 5.19 -3.78
C CYS A 326 29.08 6.25 -2.80
N ALA A 327 27.79 6.25 -2.49
CA ALA A 327 27.17 7.29 -1.67
C ALA A 327 26.71 6.78 -0.32
N LEU A 328 26.76 7.66 0.68
CA LEU A 328 26.04 7.52 1.95
C LEU A 328 24.96 8.60 2.05
N LEU A 329 23.71 8.17 2.20
CA LEU A 329 22.61 9.01 2.65
C LEU A 329 22.54 8.93 4.17
N ILE A 330 22.85 10.05 4.83
CA ILE A 330 22.99 10.15 6.28
C ILE A 330 21.84 10.99 6.82
N GLU A 331 21.18 10.53 7.89
CA GLU A 331 20.19 11.31 8.61
C GLU A 331 20.50 11.37 10.10
N SER A 332 20.35 12.56 10.69
CA SER A 332 20.35 12.75 12.14
C SER A 332 18.99 13.30 12.60
N ARG A 333 18.60 12.99 13.83
CA ARG A 333 17.30 13.35 14.41
C ARG A 333 17.47 13.75 15.87
N ALA A 334 16.80 14.82 16.29
CA ALA A 334 16.90 15.33 17.66
C ALA A 334 15.57 15.87 18.21
N ALA A 335 15.46 15.83 19.53
CA ALA A 335 14.33 16.40 20.26
C ALA A 335 14.30 17.95 20.23
N SER A 336 15.42 18.60 19.92
CA SER A 336 15.52 20.06 19.81
C SER A 336 16.47 20.48 18.68
N GLN A 337 16.23 21.67 18.16
CA GLN A 337 17.04 22.29 17.10
C GLN A 337 18.52 22.42 17.47
N SER A 338 18.82 22.87 18.69
CA SER A 338 20.19 23.07 19.16
C SER A 338 20.96 21.75 19.25
N LEU A 339 20.30 20.69 19.72
CA LEU A 339 20.89 19.37 19.79
C LEU A 339 21.16 18.82 18.38
N LEU A 340 20.24 19.03 17.42
CA LEU A 340 20.48 18.64 16.03
C LEU A 340 21.75 19.32 15.50
N HIS A 341 21.90 20.63 15.67
CA HIS A 341 23.08 21.36 15.19
C HIS A 341 24.39 20.89 15.83
N GLU A 342 24.39 20.57 17.13
CA GLU A 342 25.54 19.95 17.80
C GLU A 342 25.90 18.59 17.18
N GLN A 343 24.88 17.74 16.94
CA GLN A 343 25.06 16.43 16.32
C GLN A 343 25.63 16.56 14.90
N LEU A 344 25.11 17.49 14.09
CA LEU A 344 25.59 17.74 12.73
C LEU A 344 27.05 18.21 12.69
N ALA A 345 27.44 19.11 13.61
CA ALA A 345 28.83 19.55 13.71
C ALA A 345 29.79 18.38 13.96
N ARG A 346 29.43 17.50 14.91
CA ARG A 346 30.21 16.29 15.22
C ARG A 346 30.29 15.31 14.05
N ILE A 347 29.18 15.10 13.34
CA ILE A 347 29.14 14.20 12.17
C ILE A 347 30.04 14.75 11.06
N ASN A 348 29.97 16.05 10.78
CA ASN A 348 30.80 16.69 9.76
C ASN A 348 32.29 16.59 10.10
N GLU A 349 32.68 16.83 11.36
CA GLU A 349 34.07 16.69 11.81
C GLU A 349 34.59 15.25 11.62
N ALA A 350 33.76 14.25 11.92
CA ALA A 350 34.12 12.85 11.74
C ALA A 350 34.33 12.43 10.27
N LEU A 351 33.77 13.20 9.32
CA LEU A 351 33.85 12.92 7.88
C LEU A 351 35.02 13.64 7.17
N VAL A 352 35.62 14.66 7.79
CA VAL A 352 36.78 15.41 7.24
C VAL A 352 37.92 14.52 6.73
N PRO A 353 38.27 13.39 7.36
CA PRO A 353 39.39 12.55 6.88
C PRO A 353 39.14 11.83 5.55
N PHE A 354 37.90 11.78 5.06
CA PHE A 354 37.54 11.01 3.87
C PHE A 354 37.50 11.87 2.61
N ALA A 355 37.98 11.33 1.50
CA ALA A 355 37.86 11.98 0.20
C ALA A 355 36.40 11.98 -0.27
N VAL A 356 35.88 13.15 -0.65
CA VAL A 356 34.52 13.32 -1.17
C VAL A 356 34.58 13.78 -2.62
N GLU A 357 33.83 13.12 -3.50
CA GLU A 357 33.69 13.47 -4.91
C GLU A 357 32.62 14.55 -5.12
N ARG A 358 31.46 14.39 -4.48
CA ARG A 358 30.31 15.30 -4.50
C ARG A 358 29.50 15.17 -3.21
N GLN A 359 28.75 16.21 -2.84
CA GLN A 359 27.81 16.11 -1.73
C GLN A 359 26.61 17.06 -1.87
N VAL A 360 25.52 16.68 -1.21
CA VAL A 360 24.47 17.59 -0.73
C VAL A 360 24.68 17.70 0.78
N ASP A 361 24.92 18.93 1.26
CA ASP A 361 25.09 19.20 2.69
C ASP A 361 23.85 18.83 3.50
N PHE A 362 24.02 18.70 4.82
CA PHE A 362 22.90 18.48 5.72
C PHE A 362 21.85 19.58 5.55
N THR A 363 20.65 19.18 5.15
CA THR A 363 19.50 20.05 4.98
C THR A 363 18.37 19.66 5.92
N GLU A 364 17.72 20.68 6.49
CA GLU A 364 16.52 20.56 7.30
C GLU A 364 15.25 20.83 6.48
N ASP A 365 15.40 21.21 5.21
CA ASP A 365 14.27 21.39 4.31
C ASP A 365 13.63 20.02 4.03
N ALA A 366 12.44 19.81 4.60
CA ALA A 366 11.67 18.59 4.44
C ALA A 366 11.44 18.19 2.97
N LYS A 367 11.38 19.15 2.04
CA LYS A 367 11.27 18.86 0.61
C LYS A 367 12.54 18.24 0.08
N VAL A 368 13.71 18.82 0.39
CA VAL A 368 15.01 18.31 -0.07
C VAL A 368 15.33 16.98 0.63
N SER A 369 15.14 16.86 1.94
CA SER A 369 15.28 15.58 2.65
C SER A 369 14.35 14.51 2.07
N GLY A 370 13.10 14.89 1.78
CA GLY A 370 12.12 14.01 1.13
C GLY A 370 12.59 13.52 -0.24
N GLN A 371 13.19 14.40 -1.05
CA GLN A 371 13.79 14.04 -2.33
C GLN A 371 14.96 13.07 -2.15
N LEU A 372 15.88 13.34 -1.24
CA LEU A 372 17.01 12.44 -0.96
C LEU A 372 16.55 11.03 -0.52
N TRP A 373 15.55 10.95 0.35
CA TRP A 373 14.95 9.68 0.74
C TRP A 373 14.16 9.00 -0.39
N ALA A 374 13.61 9.78 -1.33
CA ALA A 374 12.96 9.23 -2.51
C ALA A 374 13.96 8.50 -3.42
N ILE A 375 15.19 9.01 -3.56
CA ILE A 375 16.30 8.33 -4.28
C ILE A 375 16.50 6.93 -3.74
N ARG A 376 16.73 6.82 -2.41
CA ARG A 376 16.97 5.56 -1.71
C ARG A 376 15.80 4.59 -1.81
N LYS A 377 14.56 5.08 -1.78
CA LYS A 377 13.34 4.26 -1.95
C LYS A 377 13.12 3.85 -3.41
N GLY A 378 13.60 4.66 -4.36
CA GLY A 378 13.47 4.47 -5.80
C GLY A 378 14.41 3.41 -6.39
N THR A 379 15.45 3.02 -5.66
CA THR A 379 16.50 2.12 -6.15
C THR A 379 16.00 0.71 -6.50
N PHE A 380 15.28 0.05 -5.59
CA PHE A 380 14.70 -1.28 -5.86
C PHE A 380 13.72 -1.28 -7.04
N PRO A 381 12.71 -0.38 -7.08
CA PRO A 381 11.83 -0.30 -8.24
C PRO A 381 12.55 -0.02 -9.56
N ALA A 382 13.59 0.81 -9.56
CA ALA A 382 14.30 1.13 -10.79
C ALA A 382 14.86 -0.13 -11.48
N VAL A 383 15.43 -1.08 -10.72
CA VAL A 383 15.87 -2.38 -11.27
C VAL A 383 14.70 -3.18 -11.84
N GLY A 384 13.58 -3.25 -11.11
CA GLY A 384 12.37 -3.91 -11.59
C GLY A 384 11.76 -3.27 -12.84
N ALA A 385 11.96 -1.97 -13.05
CA ALA A 385 11.42 -1.23 -14.17
C ALA A 385 12.20 -1.45 -15.49
N VAL A 386 13.48 -1.85 -15.40
CA VAL A 386 14.39 -2.05 -16.54
C VAL A 386 14.73 -3.51 -16.83
N ARG A 387 14.26 -4.44 -15.99
CA ARG A 387 14.48 -5.88 -16.19
C ARG A 387 13.90 -6.37 -17.52
N ALA A 388 14.47 -7.44 -18.05
CA ALA A 388 13.89 -8.15 -19.19
C ALA A 388 12.56 -8.82 -18.82
N THR A 389 11.56 -8.73 -19.69
CA THR A 389 10.30 -9.48 -19.54
C THR A 389 10.58 -10.98 -19.44
N GLY A 390 9.88 -11.68 -18.55
CA GLY A 390 10.15 -13.10 -18.23
C GLY A 390 11.05 -13.29 -17.01
N THR A 391 11.89 -12.31 -16.66
CA THR A 391 12.82 -12.44 -15.52
C THR A 391 12.22 -11.99 -14.20
N THR A 392 12.74 -12.57 -13.11
CA THR A 392 12.76 -12.18 -11.69
C THR A 392 13.32 -10.79 -11.37
N VAL A 393 12.93 -10.15 -10.27
CA VAL A 393 13.87 -9.38 -9.45
C VAL A 393 14.11 -10.17 -8.18
N ILE A 394 15.37 -10.47 -7.88
CA ILE A 394 15.79 -11.07 -6.62
C ILE A 394 16.39 -9.97 -5.76
N ILE A 395 16.01 -9.95 -4.49
CA ILE A 395 16.57 -9.06 -3.47
C ILE A 395 16.94 -9.91 -2.26
N GLU A 396 18.23 -10.00 -1.99
CA GLU A 396 18.76 -10.61 -0.78
C GLU A 396 19.31 -9.53 0.14
N ASP A 397 19.35 -9.83 1.43
CA ASP A 397 19.66 -8.92 2.53
C ASP A 397 20.65 -9.56 3.49
N VAL A 398 21.94 -9.40 3.19
CA VAL A 398 23.03 -10.01 3.96
C VAL A 398 23.61 -9.01 4.93
N THR A 399 24.11 -9.48 6.06
CA THR A 399 24.80 -8.63 7.04
C THR A 399 26.26 -9.03 7.18
N PHE A 400 27.16 -8.09 6.93
CA PHE A 400 28.57 -8.21 7.29
C PHE A 400 28.84 -7.53 8.63
N PRO A 401 29.80 -8.00 9.44
CA PRO A 401 30.30 -7.20 10.55
C PRO A 401 30.79 -5.85 10.05
N VAL A 402 30.37 -4.75 10.70
CA VAL A 402 30.62 -3.37 10.22
C VAL A 402 32.11 -3.08 10.06
N GLU A 403 32.94 -3.65 10.95
CA GLU A 403 34.41 -3.59 10.91
C GLU A 403 35.02 -4.21 9.63
N GLN A 404 34.30 -5.09 8.96
CA GLN A 404 34.72 -5.81 7.76
C GLN A 404 33.89 -5.44 6.51
N LEU A 405 33.03 -4.43 6.62
CA LEU A 405 32.07 -4.06 5.57
C LEU A 405 32.76 -3.82 4.21
N ALA A 406 33.84 -3.05 4.18
CA ALA A 406 34.57 -2.75 2.94
C ALA A 406 35.09 -4.01 2.24
N ALA A 407 35.67 -4.95 3.00
CA ALA A 407 36.17 -6.21 2.44
C ALA A 407 35.01 -7.10 1.95
N GLY A 408 33.94 -7.20 2.74
CA GLY A 408 32.76 -8.00 2.38
C GLY A 408 32.05 -7.49 1.12
N VAL A 409 31.89 -6.17 0.97
CA VAL A 409 31.24 -5.57 -0.21
C VAL A 409 32.06 -5.82 -1.48
N ASN A 410 33.38 -5.60 -1.43
CA ASN A 410 34.23 -5.83 -2.59
C ASN A 410 34.21 -7.31 -3.02
N ARG A 411 34.26 -8.25 -2.06
CA ARG A 411 34.13 -9.69 -2.33
C ARG A 411 32.76 -10.06 -2.91
N LEU A 412 31.69 -9.39 -2.49
CA LEU A 412 30.37 -9.59 -3.06
C LEU A 412 30.30 -9.07 -4.51
N ILE A 413 30.94 -7.95 -4.82
CA ILE A 413 31.06 -7.43 -6.19
C ILE A 413 31.82 -8.43 -7.07
N GLU A 414 32.92 -9.02 -6.58
CA GLU A 414 33.65 -10.09 -7.29
C GLU A 414 32.75 -11.29 -7.61
N LEU A 415 31.80 -11.64 -6.73
CA LEU A 415 30.83 -12.71 -7.00
C LEU A 415 29.84 -12.34 -8.11
N PHE A 416 29.40 -11.07 -8.19
CA PHE A 416 28.55 -10.65 -9.30
C PHE A 416 29.27 -10.80 -10.64
N GLU A 417 30.54 -10.39 -10.72
CA GLU A 417 31.35 -10.53 -11.93
C GLU A 417 31.58 -12.01 -12.27
N LYS A 418 31.93 -12.84 -11.28
CA LYS A 418 32.15 -14.29 -11.44
C LYS A 418 30.92 -14.99 -12.03
N HIS A 419 29.73 -14.61 -11.60
CA HIS A 419 28.47 -15.24 -12.02
C HIS A 419 27.73 -14.49 -13.12
N GLY A 420 28.28 -13.38 -13.64
CA GLY A 420 27.69 -12.61 -14.74
C GLY A 420 26.39 -11.88 -14.37
N TYR A 421 26.39 -11.23 -13.21
CA TYR A 421 25.35 -10.28 -12.75
C TYR A 421 25.87 -8.84 -12.79
N ASP A 422 26.33 -8.39 -13.96
CA ASP A 422 26.93 -7.06 -14.16
C ASP A 422 25.93 -5.91 -13.97
N GLU A 423 24.64 -6.22 -13.92
CA GLU A 423 23.57 -5.27 -13.61
C GLU A 423 23.22 -5.20 -12.12
N ALA A 424 23.74 -6.12 -11.30
CA ALA A 424 23.44 -6.17 -9.88
C ALA A 424 23.84 -4.88 -9.19
N ILE A 425 22.98 -4.41 -8.29
CA ILE A 425 23.20 -3.19 -7.51
C ILE A 425 23.28 -3.50 -6.03
N ILE A 426 24.00 -2.68 -5.27
CA ILE A 426 24.10 -2.76 -3.81
C ILE A 426 23.59 -1.47 -3.17
N PHE A 427 22.67 -1.61 -2.23
CA PHE A 427 22.27 -0.54 -1.33
C PHE A 427 21.86 -1.11 0.04
N GLY A 428 21.88 -0.32 1.12
CA GLY A 428 21.34 -0.83 2.39
C GLY A 428 21.73 -0.06 3.63
N HIS A 429 21.30 -0.62 4.77
CA HIS A 429 21.48 -0.06 6.11
C HIS A 429 22.92 -0.27 6.59
N ALA A 430 23.84 0.50 6.03
CA ALA A 430 25.27 0.36 6.27
C ALA A 430 25.64 0.46 7.75
N LEU A 431 24.90 1.27 8.53
CA LEU A 431 25.09 1.41 9.98
C LEU A 431 25.07 0.06 10.73
N GLU A 432 24.32 -0.92 10.22
CA GLU A 432 24.22 -2.27 10.78
C GLU A 432 24.96 -3.33 9.97
N GLY A 433 25.71 -2.91 8.95
CA GLY A 433 26.38 -3.80 8.01
C GLY A 433 25.43 -4.60 7.13
N ASN A 434 24.13 -4.26 7.15
CA ASN A 434 23.10 -4.91 6.34
C ASN A 434 23.07 -4.29 4.94
N LEU A 435 23.27 -5.12 3.93
CA LEU A 435 23.30 -4.76 2.52
C LEU A 435 22.25 -5.57 1.77
N HIS A 436 21.46 -4.84 0.99
CA HIS A 436 20.64 -5.42 -0.05
C HIS A 436 21.41 -5.46 -1.35
N PHE A 437 21.39 -6.60 -2.01
CA PHE A 437 21.77 -6.68 -3.40
C PHE A 437 20.61 -7.15 -4.26
N VAL A 438 20.48 -6.52 -5.42
CA VAL A 438 19.33 -6.69 -6.30
C VAL A 438 19.80 -6.98 -7.71
N PHE A 439 19.28 -8.05 -8.30
CA PHE A 439 19.66 -8.53 -9.62
C PHE A 439 18.48 -9.16 -10.35
N THR A 440 18.62 -9.34 -11.65
CA THR A 440 17.57 -9.92 -12.49
C THR A 440 17.85 -11.41 -12.74
N GLN A 441 16.80 -12.24 -12.68
CA GLN A 441 16.99 -13.69 -12.75
C GLN A 441 15.85 -14.38 -13.49
N GLY A 442 16.15 -15.05 -14.61
CA GLY A 442 15.21 -15.96 -15.26
C GLY A 442 15.20 -17.34 -14.61
N PHE A 443 14.07 -18.05 -14.67
CA PHE A 443 13.95 -19.42 -14.17
C PHE A 443 13.35 -20.37 -15.22
N ASP A 444 13.34 -19.94 -16.48
CA ASP A 444 12.75 -20.70 -17.58
C ASP A 444 13.75 -21.71 -18.18
N GLU A 445 15.06 -21.51 -17.96
CA GLU A 445 16.12 -22.38 -18.48
C GLU A 445 16.95 -23.04 -17.36
N PRO A 446 17.32 -24.34 -17.49
CA PRO A 446 18.13 -25.04 -16.50
C PRO A 446 19.49 -24.37 -16.20
N ALA A 447 20.12 -23.75 -17.20
CA ALA A 447 21.39 -23.05 -17.03
C ALA A 447 21.25 -21.82 -16.11
N GLN A 448 20.12 -21.11 -16.20
CA GLN A 448 19.84 -19.97 -15.33
C GLN A 448 19.61 -20.40 -13.88
N ILE A 449 18.92 -21.53 -13.66
CA ILE A 449 18.73 -22.12 -12.33
C ILE A 449 20.08 -22.55 -11.74
N ALA A 450 20.92 -23.24 -12.50
CA ALA A 450 22.25 -23.67 -12.05
C ALA A 450 23.16 -22.48 -11.71
N ARG A 451 23.09 -21.39 -12.47
CA ARG A 451 23.80 -20.14 -12.16
C ARG A 451 23.35 -19.53 -10.84
N TYR A 452 22.02 -19.48 -10.61
CA TYR A 452 21.46 -18.99 -9.36
C TYR A 452 21.89 -19.86 -8.16
N GLU A 453 21.81 -21.19 -8.29
CA GLU A 453 22.27 -22.14 -7.27
C GLU A 453 23.74 -21.92 -6.91
N ALA A 454 24.62 -21.86 -7.92
CA ALA A 454 26.05 -21.64 -7.70
C ALA A 454 26.34 -20.29 -7.05
N PHE A 455 25.66 -19.23 -7.49
CA PHE A 455 25.80 -17.90 -6.91
C PHE A 455 25.34 -17.86 -5.44
N MET A 456 24.17 -18.42 -5.12
CA MET A 456 23.67 -18.45 -3.74
C MET A 456 24.54 -19.30 -2.82
N GLY A 457 25.10 -20.41 -3.32
CA GLY A 457 26.07 -21.21 -2.57
C GLY A 457 27.34 -20.43 -2.23
N ASP A 458 27.90 -19.69 -3.19
CA ASP A 458 29.08 -18.84 -2.96
C ASP A 458 28.77 -17.67 -2.00
N VAL A 459 27.61 -17.03 -2.13
CA VAL A 459 27.17 -15.99 -1.19
C VAL A 459 27.02 -16.56 0.21
N ALA A 460 26.42 -17.75 0.34
CA ALA A 460 26.25 -18.41 1.63
C ALA A 460 27.60 -18.69 2.31
N GLN A 461 28.56 -19.24 1.55
CA GLN A 461 29.92 -19.48 2.00
C GLN A 461 30.64 -18.19 2.41
N LEU A 462 30.57 -17.14 1.57
CA LEU A 462 31.20 -15.85 1.82
C LEU A 462 30.66 -15.23 3.12
N VAL A 463 29.35 -15.07 3.22
CA VAL A 463 28.73 -14.31 4.31
C VAL A 463 28.77 -15.12 5.61
N ALA A 464 28.26 -16.36 5.59
CA ALA A 464 28.06 -17.11 6.82
C ALA A 464 29.35 -17.71 7.39
N VAL A 465 30.26 -18.15 6.52
CA VAL A 465 31.47 -18.88 6.93
C VAL A 465 32.71 -17.99 6.93
N GLU A 466 33.02 -17.30 5.83
CA GLU A 466 34.24 -16.48 5.74
C GLU A 466 34.17 -15.23 6.64
N PHE A 467 33.04 -14.52 6.63
CA PHE A 467 32.88 -13.26 7.38
C PHE A 467 32.13 -13.41 8.71
N GLY A 468 31.52 -14.57 8.98
CA GLY A 468 30.68 -14.76 10.18
C GLY A 468 29.45 -13.83 10.23
N GLY A 469 29.03 -13.33 9.07
CA GLY A 469 27.86 -12.49 8.84
C GLY A 469 26.56 -13.28 8.88
N SER A 470 25.43 -12.63 8.58
CA SER A 470 24.10 -13.26 8.49
C SER A 470 23.55 -13.26 7.07
N LEU A 471 22.94 -14.37 6.65
CA LEU A 471 22.35 -14.51 5.32
C LEU A 471 21.03 -13.76 5.18
N LYS A 472 20.36 -13.48 6.29
CA LYS A 472 19.10 -12.73 6.34
C LYS A 472 19.11 -11.74 7.48
N ALA A 473 19.02 -10.47 7.15
CA ALA A 473 18.98 -9.39 8.11
C ALA A 473 17.56 -9.11 8.63
N GLU A 474 16.58 -9.07 7.71
CA GLU A 474 15.22 -8.58 8.00
C GLU A 474 14.09 -9.21 7.17
N HIS A 475 14.39 -9.87 6.05
CA HIS A 475 13.37 -10.44 5.17
C HIS A 475 12.85 -11.83 5.61
N GLY A 476 13.36 -12.36 6.72
CA GLY A 476 13.10 -13.72 7.17
C GLY A 476 13.93 -14.76 6.42
N THR A 477 14.05 -15.94 7.00
CA THR A 477 14.69 -17.12 6.40
C THR A 477 13.88 -17.61 5.19
N GLY A 478 12.57 -17.72 5.38
CA GLY A 478 11.66 -18.32 4.43
C GLY A 478 12.07 -19.71 3.95
N ARG A 479 11.68 -20.02 2.72
CA ARG A 479 12.10 -21.22 1.97
C ARG A 479 13.47 -21.02 1.32
N ASN A 480 13.77 -19.77 0.97
CA ASN A 480 14.99 -19.42 0.24
C ASN A 480 16.25 -19.77 1.04
N MET A 481 16.25 -19.49 2.35
CA MET A 481 17.44 -19.69 3.19
C MET A 481 17.37 -20.90 4.12
N ALA A 482 16.26 -21.63 4.14
CA ALA A 482 16.10 -22.82 4.98
C ALA A 482 17.22 -23.86 4.82
N PRO A 483 17.72 -24.17 3.60
CA PRO A 483 18.85 -25.08 3.40
C PRO A 483 20.18 -24.62 4.01
N PHE A 484 20.35 -23.31 4.20
CA PHE A 484 21.61 -22.72 4.64
C PHE A 484 21.65 -22.44 6.15
N VAL A 485 20.57 -22.73 6.89
CA VAL A 485 20.50 -22.50 8.34
C VAL A 485 21.58 -23.27 9.09
N GLU A 486 21.79 -24.55 8.78
CA GLU A 486 22.85 -25.34 9.41
C GLU A 486 24.25 -24.83 9.06
N MET A 487 24.45 -24.31 7.85
CA MET A 487 25.72 -23.67 7.45
C MET A 487 25.98 -22.42 8.30
N GLU A 488 24.97 -21.56 8.49
CA GLU A 488 25.11 -20.32 9.27
C GLU A 488 25.27 -20.56 10.78
N TRP A 489 24.59 -21.58 11.32
CA TRP A 489 24.48 -21.78 12.77
C TRP A 489 25.31 -22.95 13.31
N GLY A 490 25.73 -23.88 12.46
CA GLY A 490 26.32 -25.16 12.85
C GLY A 490 25.29 -26.15 13.39
N SER A 491 25.70 -27.40 13.52
CA SER A 491 24.78 -28.51 13.81
C SER A 491 24.11 -28.40 15.18
N ASP A 492 24.84 -27.98 16.23
CA ASP A 492 24.28 -27.86 17.59
C ASP A 492 23.07 -26.91 17.65
N ALA A 493 23.22 -25.73 17.07
CA ALA A 493 22.17 -24.72 17.01
C ALA A 493 21.02 -25.17 16.08
N TYR A 494 21.34 -25.80 14.95
CA TYR A 494 20.34 -26.33 14.02
C TYR A 494 19.47 -27.42 14.66
N GLN A 495 20.08 -28.38 15.37
CA GLN A 495 19.36 -29.41 16.11
C GLN A 495 18.53 -28.81 17.26
N LEU A 496 19.03 -27.77 17.93
CA LEU A 496 18.26 -27.02 18.92
C LEU A 496 17.00 -26.38 18.30
N MET A 497 17.10 -25.78 17.13
CA MET A 497 15.93 -25.24 16.42
C MET A 497 14.90 -26.34 16.08
N TRP A 498 15.35 -27.52 15.65
CA TRP A 498 14.47 -28.67 15.43
C TRP A 498 13.81 -29.19 16.71
N ARG A 499 14.52 -29.20 17.85
CA ARG A 499 13.95 -29.53 19.16
C ARG A 499 12.82 -28.55 19.52
N ILE A 500 13.04 -27.26 19.33
CA ILE A 500 12.02 -26.21 19.57
C ILE A 500 10.82 -26.43 18.65
N LYS A 501 11.04 -26.63 17.35
CA LYS A 501 9.97 -26.86 16.37
C LYS A 501 9.12 -28.09 16.72
N ARG A 502 9.75 -29.21 17.07
CA ARG A 502 9.05 -30.45 17.46
C ARG A 502 8.34 -30.32 18.81
N LEU A 503 8.82 -29.46 19.70
CA LEU A 503 8.18 -29.16 20.98
C LEU A 503 6.89 -28.34 20.81
N LEU A 504 6.91 -27.33 19.94
CA LEU A 504 5.78 -26.40 19.75
C LEU A 504 4.80 -26.83 18.65
N ASP A 505 5.25 -27.65 17.70
CA ASP A 505 4.43 -28.23 16.63
C ASP A 505 4.81 -29.72 16.42
N PRO A 506 4.42 -30.60 17.35
CA PRO A 506 4.80 -32.02 17.33
C PRO A 506 4.25 -32.78 16.14
N GLN A 507 3.21 -32.26 15.47
CA GLN A 507 2.59 -32.87 14.30
C GLN A 507 3.13 -32.30 12.98
N GLY A 508 3.98 -31.27 13.03
CA GLY A 508 4.56 -30.65 11.84
C GLY A 508 3.54 -29.97 10.92
N ILE A 509 2.41 -29.51 11.45
CA ILE A 509 1.33 -28.92 10.64
C ILE A 509 1.55 -27.45 10.31
N LEU A 510 2.39 -26.73 11.05
CA LEU A 510 2.57 -25.29 10.91
C LEU A 510 3.69 -24.95 9.93
N ASN A 511 3.29 -24.40 8.77
CA ASN A 511 4.13 -23.82 7.71
C ASN A 511 5.39 -24.67 7.37
N PRO A 512 5.23 -25.91 6.89
CA PRO A 512 6.35 -26.81 6.63
C PRO A 512 7.33 -26.25 5.57
N ASP A 513 8.60 -26.64 5.73
CA ASP A 513 9.74 -26.25 4.88
C ASP A 513 10.03 -24.74 4.85
N VAL A 514 9.55 -24.00 5.85
CA VAL A 514 9.86 -22.58 6.07
C VAL A 514 10.67 -22.48 7.35
N VAL A 515 11.71 -21.63 7.34
CA VAL A 515 12.74 -21.50 8.39
C VAL A 515 13.63 -22.74 8.50
N LEU A 516 13.05 -23.93 8.64
CA LEU A 516 13.76 -25.21 8.75
C LEU A 516 13.25 -26.15 7.67
N SER A 517 14.16 -26.84 7.00
CA SER A 517 13.83 -27.91 6.04
C SER A 517 14.94 -28.95 6.02
N GLU A 518 14.56 -30.22 5.84
CA GLU A 518 15.49 -31.32 5.60
C GLU A 518 15.78 -31.50 4.10
N ASP A 519 15.14 -30.72 3.23
CA ASP A 519 15.36 -30.72 1.78
C ASP A 519 16.44 -29.70 1.39
N PRO A 520 17.67 -30.13 1.05
CA PRO A 520 18.78 -29.21 0.74
C PRO A 520 18.53 -28.38 -0.54
N THR A 521 17.54 -28.76 -1.35
CA THR A 521 17.22 -28.14 -2.64
C THR A 521 15.91 -27.35 -2.62
N ILE A 522 15.26 -27.17 -1.46
CA ILE A 522 13.95 -26.51 -1.41
C ILE A 522 13.95 -25.10 -2.01
N HIS A 523 15.07 -24.37 -1.87
CA HIS A 523 15.26 -23.04 -2.44
C HIS A 523 15.26 -22.99 -3.99
N LEU A 524 15.38 -24.15 -4.66
CA LEU A 524 15.34 -24.29 -6.12
C LEU A 524 14.01 -24.86 -6.63
N LYS A 525 13.07 -25.16 -5.73
CA LYS A 525 11.78 -25.76 -6.06
C LYS A 525 10.69 -24.69 -6.09
N ASN A 526 9.64 -24.94 -6.87
CA ASN A 526 8.45 -24.09 -6.93
C ASN A 526 8.75 -22.63 -7.31
N LEU A 527 9.75 -22.44 -8.18
CA LEU A 527 10.12 -21.14 -8.74
C LEU A 527 8.98 -20.60 -9.60
N LYS A 528 8.67 -19.32 -9.40
CA LYS A 528 7.53 -18.63 -9.97
C LYS A 528 7.82 -18.21 -11.43
N PRO A 529 7.04 -18.67 -12.40
CA PRO A 529 7.15 -18.16 -13.76
C PRO A 529 6.58 -16.73 -13.83
N LEU A 530 7.24 -15.85 -14.60
CA LEU A 530 6.79 -14.48 -14.85
C LEU A 530 6.58 -14.21 -16.36
N PRO A 531 5.71 -14.98 -17.02
CA PRO A 531 5.52 -14.86 -18.47
C PRO A 531 4.95 -13.49 -18.83
N ALA A 532 5.23 -13.05 -20.07
CA ALA A 532 4.64 -11.84 -20.64
C ALA A 532 3.10 -11.94 -20.67
N ALA A 533 2.41 -10.85 -20.43
CA ALA A 533 0.95 -10.80 -20.48
C ALA A 533 0.45 -9.54 -21.18
N ASN A 534 1.01 -8.39 -20.83
CA ASN A 534 0.71 -7.11 -21.47
C ASN A 534 1.76 -6.08 -20.99
N GLU A 535 2.27 -5.26 -21.91
CA GLU A 535 3.33 -4.27 -21.63
C GLU A 535 3.01 -3.35 -20.44
N ILE A 536 1.73 -3.06 -20.18
CA ILE A 536 1.25 -2.25 -19.05
C ILE A 536 1.65 -2.87 -17.69
N VAL A 537 1.72 -4.21 -17.60
CA VAL A 537 1.91 -4.95 -16.34
C VAL A 537 3.09 -5.92 -16.36
N ASP A 538 3.83 -6.02 -17.45
CA ASP A 538 4.95 -6.96 -17.57
C ASP A 538 6.11 -6.63 -16.62
N LYS A 539 6.23 -5.37 -16.22
CA LYS A 539 7.15 -4.91 -15.16
C LYS A 539 6.75 -5.34 -13.74
N CYS A 540 5.56 -5.90 -13.54
CA CYS A 540 5.08 -6.32 -12.22
C CYS A 540 5.89 -7.49 -11.66
N ILE A 541 6.39 -7.33 -10.43
CA ILE A 541 7.04 -8.41 -9.65
C ILE A 541 6.08 -9.08 -8.65
N GLU A 542 4.81 -8.67 -8.62
CA GLU A 542 3.75 -9.22 -7.76
C GLU A 542 3.99 -8.96 -6.25
N CYS A 543 4.60 -7.82 -5.88
CA CYS A 543 4.92 -7.49 -4.49
C CYS A 543 3.72 -7.20 -3.55
N GLY A 544 2.57 -6.83 -4.12
CA GLY A 544 1.34 -6.60 -3.36
C GLY A 544 1.17 -5.20 -2.73
N PHE A 545 2.07 -4.25 -2.97
CA PHE A 545 1.95 -2.89 -2.40
C PHE A 545 0.69 -2.13 -2.88
N CYS A 546 0.15 -2.54 -4.02
CA CYS A 546 -1.06 -1.97 -4.61
C CYS A 546 -2.37 -2.46 -3.97
N GLU A 547 -2.35 -3.50 -3.15
CA GLU A 547 -3.58 -4.12 -2.63
C GLU A 547 -4.36 -3.26 -1.63
N PRO A 548 -3.73 -2.59 -0.64
CA PRO A 548 -4.46 -1.85 0.39
C PRO A 548 -5.36 -0.72 -0.16
N VAL A 549 -5.01 -0.13 -1.30
CA VAL A 549 -5.81 0.96 -1.91
C VAL A 549 -6.93 0.47 -2.83
N CYS A 550 -6.99 -0.83 -3.11
CA CYS A 550 -7.95 -1.36 -4.06
C CYS A 550 -9.34 -1.47 -3.42
N PRO A 551 -10.39 -0.86 -4.00
CA PRO A 551 -11.74 -0.93 -3.43
C PRO A 551 -12.33 -2.34 -3.47
N SER A 552 -11.80 -3.25 -4.30
CA SER A 552 -12.25 -4.64 -4.37
C SER A 552 -11.48 -5.59 -3.45
N ASN A 553 -10.52 -5.09 -2.66
CA ASN A 553 -9.74 -5.92 -1.73
C ASN A 553 -10.63 -6.56 -0.68
N GLY A 554 -10.78 -7.89 -0.72
CA GLY A 554 -11.69 -8.66 0.13
C GLY A 554 -13.07 -8.94 -0.50
N LEU A 555 -13.35 -8.42 -1.70
CA LEU A 555 -14.58 -8.72 -2.46
C LEU A 555 -14.29 -9.62 -3.65
N THR A 556 -13.32 -9.21 -4.48
CA THR A 556 -12.84 -9.94 -5.67
C THR A 556 -11.31 -9.87 -5.73
N LEU A 557 -10.71 -9.96 -6.92
CA LEU A 557 -9.26 -9.87 -7.07
C LEU A 557 -8.73 -8.47 -6.76
N THR A 558 -7.56 -8.40 -6.14
CA THR A 558 -6.74 -7.18 -6.00
C THR A 558 -5.96 -6.88 -7.29
N PRO A 559 -5.25 -5.74 -7.43
CA PRO A 559 -4.48 -5.45 -8.64
C PRO A 559 -3.34 -6.46 -8.87
N ARG A 560 -2.64 -6.90 -7.81
CA ARG A 560 -1.65 -7.99 -7.91
C ARG A 560 -2.30 -9.27 -8.42
N GLN A 561 -3.40 -9.69 -7.78
CA GLN A 561 -4.09 -10.94 -8.14
C GLN A 561 -4.63 -10.90 -9.57
N ARG A 562 -5.14 -9.75 -10.03
CA ARG A 562 -5.54 -9.54 -11.44
C ARG A 562 -4.40 -9.79 -12.41
N ILE A 563 -3.20 -9.31 -12.07
CA ILE A 563 -2.00 -9.50 -12.91
C ILE A 563 -1.57 -10.97 -12.91
N VAL A 564 -1.56 -11.63 -11.74
CA VAL A 564 -1.23 -13.06 -11.61
C VAL A 564 -2.13 -13.90 -12.51
N ILE A 565 -3.45 -13.71 -12.42
CA ILE A 565 -4.42 -14.48 -13.22
C ILE A 565 -4.34 -14.13 -14.71
N TRP A 566 -4.17 -12.85 -15.04
CA TRP A 566 -4.00 -12.47 -16.45
C TRP A 566 -2.75 -13.09 -17.06
N ARG A 567 -1.62 -13.13 -16.33
CA ARG A 567 -0.40 -13.84 -16.74
C ARG A 567 -0.65 -15.33 -16.96
N ASP A 568 -1.38 -15.99 -16.07
CA ASP A 568 -1.74 -17.41 -16.21
C ASP A 568 -2.61 -17.66 -17.44
N ILE A 569 -3.64 -16.84 -17.68
CA ILE A 569 -4.49 -16.90 -18.87
C ILE A 569 -3.64 -16.77 -20.15
N GLN A 570 -2.79 -15.74 -20.22
CA GLN A 570 -1.96 -15.50 -21.41
C GLN A 570 -0.94 -16.62 -21.64
N ALA A 571 -0.34 -17.16 -20.58
CA ALA A 571 0.57 -18.30 -20.68
C ALA A 571 -0.14 -19.55 -21.20
N LYS A 572 -1.31 -19.87 -20.65
CA LYS A 572 -2.13 -21.02 -21.09
C LYS A 572 -2.58 -20.88 -22.54
N LYS A 573 -3.02 -19.70 -22.96
CA LYS A 573 -3.37 -19.42 -24.37
C LYS A 573 -2.21 -19.68 -25.32
N ARG A 574 -1.00 -19.18 -24.99
CA ARG A 574 0.20 -19.46 -25.79
C ARG A 574 0.58 -20.93 -25.83
N ALA A 575 0.30 -21.67 -24.76
CA ALA A 575 0.49 -23.11 -24.69
C ALA A 575 -0.62 -23.93 -25.37
N GLY A 576 -1.64 -23.28 -25.96
CA GLY A 576 -2.78 -23.97 -26.59
C GLY A 576 -3.75 -24.62 -25.59
N VAL A 577 -3.69 -24.24 -24.32
CA VAL A 577 -4.60 -24.73 -23.26
C VAL A 577 -5.90 -23.91 -23.29
N ASP A 578 -7.04 -24.61 -23.21
CA ASP A 578 -8.36 -23.97 -23.12
C ASP A 578 -8.47 -23.13 -21.84
N THR A 579 -8.84 -21.86 -22.01
CA THR A 579 -8.92 -20.87 -20.92
C THR A 579 -10.33 -20.34 -20.71
N ARG A 580 -11.34 -20.84 -21.43
CA ARG A 580 -12.71 -20.29 -21.41
C ARG A 580 -13.29 -20.16 -20.01
N GLU A 581 -13.24 -21.23 -19.20
CA GLU A 581 -13.75 -21.21 -17.82
C GLU A 581 -13.02 -20.18 -16.94
N LEU A 582 -11.70 -20.06 -17.10
CA LEU A 582 -10.89 -19.10 -16.33
C LEU A 582 -11.18 -17.66 -16.78
N GLU A 583 -11.38 -17.42 -18.07
CA GLU A 583 -11.76 -16.11 -18.62
C GLU A 583 -13.17 -15.70 -18.19
N GLU A 584 -14.12 -16.63 -18.20
CA GLU A 584 -15.48 -16.42 -17.70
C GLU A 584 -15.47 -16.03 -16.21
N ALA A 585 -14.69 -16.72 -15.39
CA ALA A 585 -14.52 -16.37 -13.98
C ALA A 585 -13.80 -15.01 -13.81
N TYR A 586 -12.79 -14.74 -14.64
CA TYR A 586 -12.02 -13.49 -14.63
C TYR A 586 -12.85 -12.27 -15.06
N GLN A 587 -13.93 -12.46 -15.83
CA GLN A 587 -14.77 -11.36 -16.27
C GLN A 587 -15.31 -10.56 -15.08
N TYR A 588 -16.00 -11.21 -14.14
CA TYR A 588 -16.47 -10.50 -12.95
C TYR A 588 -15.32 -10.18 -11.97
N GLN A 589 -14.49 -11.19 -11.67
CA GLN A 589 -13.47 -11.12 -10.62
C GLN A 589 -12.34 -10.13 -10.94
N GLY A 590 -11.99 -9.99 -12.22
CA GLY A 590 -10.91 -9.16 -12.71
C GLY A 590 -11.38 -7.88 -13.42
N VAL A 591 -12.32 -7.99 -14.36
CA VAL A 591 -12.69 -6.89 -15.28
C VAL A 591 -13.82 -6.02 -14.72
N ASP A 592 -14.96 -6.62 -14.40
CA ASP A 592 -16.18 -5.88 -14.05
C ASP A 592 -16.07 -5.24 -12.67
N SER A 593 -15.54 -5.96 -11.68
CA SER A 593 -15.34 -5.45 -10.31
C SER A 593 -14.20 -4.43 -10.19
N CYS A 594 -13.37 -4.23 -11.22
CA CYS A 594 -12.33 -3.20 -11.17
C CYS A 594 -12.91 -1.80 -11.41
N ALA A 595 -12.67 -0.91 -10.45
CA ALA A 595 -13.03 0.50 -10.53
C ALA A 595 -12.24 1.29 -11.61
N ALA A 596 -11.11 0.75 -12.10
CA ALA A 596 -10.23 1.37 -13.08
C ALA A 596 -9.78 2.81 -12.71
N THR A 597 -9.62 3.09 -11.41
CA THR A 597 -9.26 4.41 -10.91
C THR A 597 -7.79 4.76 -11.05
N GLY A 598 -6.91 3.75 -11.14
CA GLY A 598 -5.47 3.94 -11.26
C GLY A 598 -4.71 4.15 -9.94
N LEU A 599 -5.39 4.15 -8.79
CA LEU A 599 -4.75 4.32 -7.48
C LEU A 599 -3.66 3.28 -7.17
N CYS A 600 -3.75 2.09 -7.77
CA CYS A 600 -2.72 1.07 -7.67
C CYS A 600 -1.35 1.57 -8.16
N ALA A 601 -1.32 2.46 -9.15
CA ALA A 601 -0.08 3.01 -9.70
C ALA A 601 0.64 3.91 -8.70
N GLN A 602 -0.10 4.67 -7.89
CA GLN A 602 0.48 5.55 -6.86
C GLN A 602 1.15 4.77 -5.72
N ARG A 603 0.73 3.53 -5.50
CA ARG A 603 1.35 2.62 -4.53
C ARG A 603 2.39 1.70 -5.15
N CYS A 604 2.35 1.54 -6.48
CA CYS A 604 3.27 0.67 -7.18
C CYS A 604 4.64 1.35 -7.26
N PRO A 605 5.71 0.71 -6.77
CA PRO A 605 7.06 1.25 -6.86
C PRO A 605 7.50 1.57 -8.30
N VAL A 606 6.97 0.87 -9.30
CA VAL A 606 7.27 1.05 -10.75
C VAL A 606 6.10 1.62 -11.54
N GLY A 607 5.11 2.23 -10.87
CA GLY A 607 4.02 2.97 -11.53
C GLY A 607 2.99 2.13 -12.30
N ILE A 608 2.87 0.82 -12.05
CA ILE A 608 1.93 -0.04 -12.78
C ILE A 608 0.48 0.34 -12.51
N ASN A 609 -0.24 0.61 -13.60
CA ASN A 609 -1.65 0.93 -13.56
C ASN A 609 -2.51 -0.24 -14.09
N THR A 610 -2.98 -1.10 -13.19
CA THR A 610 -3.95 -2.15 -13.55
C THR A 610 -5.27 -1.57 -14.08
N GLY A 611 -5.62 -0.32 -13.76
CA GLY A 611 -6.76 0.35 -14.36
C GLY A 611 -6.63 0.54 -15.87
N ASP A 612 -5.42 0.79 -16.37
CA ASP A 612 -5.13 0.85 -17.82
C ASP A 612 -5.25 -0.53 -18.47
N LEU A 613 -4.72 -1.58 -17.83
CA LEU A 613 -4.90 -2.95 -18.30
C LEU A 613 -6.39 -3.30 -18.44
N ILE A 614 -7.20 -2.99 -17.43
CA ILE A 614 -8.63 -3.29 -17.49
C ILE A 614 -9.35 -2.46 -18.57
N ARG A 615 -8.95 -1.19 -18.80
CA ARG A 615 -9.49 -0.40 -19.91
C ARG A 615 -9.12 -1.01 -21.26
N ALA A 616 -7.90 -1.50 -21.43
CA ALA A 616 -7.47 -2.19 -22.65
C ALA A 616 -8.29 -3.46 -22.89
N ILE A 617 -8.45 -4.31 -21.87
CA ILE A 617 -9.29 -5.52 -21.96
C ILE A 617 -10.74 -5.17 -22.32
N ARG A 618 -11.31 -4.12 -21.72
CA ARG A 618 -12.67 -3.65 -22.05
C ARG A 618 -12.79 -3.16 -23.49
N ALA A 619 -11.75 -2.50 -24.01
CA ALA A 619 -11.71 -2.03 -25.39
C ALA A 619 -11.67 -3.21 -26.37
N ASP A 620 -10.85 -4.23 -26.09
CA ASP A 620 -10.78 -5.46 -26.90
C ASP A 620 -12.11 -6.22 -26.89
N GLN A 621 -12.86 -6.15 -25.79
CA GLN A 621 -14.19 -6.78 -25.63
C GLN A 621 -15.36 -5.90 -26.12
N ALA A 622 -15.13 -4.66 -26.54
CA ALA A 622 -16.19 -3.71 -26.82
C ALA A 622 -16.95 -4.07 -28.11
N ASP A 623 -18.25 -4.35 -27.99
CA ASP A 623 -19.11 -4.80 -29.11
C ASP A 623 -20.23 -3.80 -29.49
N GLN A 624 -20.35 -2.68 -28.76
CA GLN A 624 -21.43 -1.68 -28.95
C GLN A 624 -20.97 -0.32 -29.49
N ALA A 625 -19.93 -0.29 -30.34
CA ALA A 625 -19.38 0.95 -30.90
C ALA A 625 -20.49 1.85 -31.52
N GLY A 626 -21.41 1.29 -32.32
CA GLY A 626 -22.49 2.08 -32.92
C GLY A 626 -23.46 2.73 -31.91
N ARG A 627 -23.66 2.12 -30.73
CA ARG A 627 -24.43 2.77 -29.64
C ARG A 627 -23.63 3.87 -28.98
N ALA A 628 -22.32 3.66 -28.80
CA ALA A 628 -21.42 4.69 -28.27
C ALA A 628 -21.36 5.91 -29.20
N ASP A 629 -21.27 5.70 -30.52
CA ASP A 629 -21.33 6.75 -31.53
C ASP A 629 -22.63 7.54 -31.47
N TRP A 630 -23.77 6.82 -31.41
CA TRP A 630 -25.07 7.46 -31.29
C TRP A 630 -25.17 8.31 -30.02
N LEU A 631 -24.72 7.78 -28.87
CA LEU A 631 -24.69 8.51 -27.61
C LEU A 631 -23.76 9.74 -27.65
N ALA A 632 -22.59 9.61 -28.27
CA ALA A 632 -21.63 10.72 -28.42
C ALA A 632 -22.20 11.84 -29.31
N GLY A 633 -22.80 11.48 -30.44
CA GLY A 633 -23.44 12.42 -31.37
C GLY A 633 -24.74 13.04 -30.85
N HIS A 634 -25.46 12.37 -29.94
CA HIS A 634 -26.72 12.83 -29.36
C HIS A 634 -26.60 13.14 -27.85
N PHE A 635 -25.42 13.56 -27.39
CA PHE A 635 -25.10 13.69 -25.97
C PHE A 635 -26.06 14.64 -25.23
N ALA A 636 -26.44 15.77 -25.84
CA ALA A 636 -27.43 16.69 -25.27
C ALA A 636 -28.80 16.03 -25.07
N GLY A 637 -29.21 15.15 -25.97
CA GLY A 637 -30.42 14.33 -25.83
C GLY A 637 -30.30 13.33 -24.68
N ALA A 638 -29.13 12.68 -24.55
CA ALA A 638 -28.85 11.77 -23.45
C ALA A 638 -28.92 12.46 -22.07
N LEU A 639 -28.34 13.66 -21.91
CA LEU A 639 -28.42 14.42 -20.66
C LEU A 639 -29.86 14.84 -20.32
N LYS A 640 -30.67 15.21 -21.32
CA LYS A 640 -32.11 15.46 -21.12
C LYS A 640 -32.84 14.20 -20.63
N GLY A 641 -32.50 13.04 -21.18
CA GLY A 641 -32.99 11.74 -20.73
C GLY A 641 -32.64 11.45 -19.27
N VAL A 642 -31.39 11.70 -18.86
CA VAL A 642 -30.96 11.54 -17.46
C VAL A 642 -31.76 12.46 -16.52
N ARG A 643 -31.90 13.75 -16.85
CA ARG A 643 -32.71 14.67 -16.04
C ARG A 643 -34.17 14.23 -15.93
N PHE A 644 -34.74 13.70 -17.01
CA PHE A 644 -36.10 13.16 -16.99
C PHE A 644 -36.19 11.93 -16.08
N ALA A 645 -35.25 11.00 -16.17
CA ALA A 645 -35.19 9.83 -15.30
C ALA A 645 -35.07 10.21 -13.82
N LEU A 646 -34.19 11.17 -13.48
CA LEU A 646 -34.04 11.69 -12.12
C LEU A 646 -35.33 12.36 -11.63
N ARG A 647 -36.05 13.09 -12.50
CA ARG A 647 -37.36 13.68 -12.15
C ARG A 647 -38.40 12.62 -11.83
N VAL A 648 -38.45 11.55 -12.62
CA VAL A 648 -39.36 10.42 -12.37
C VAL A 648 -39.01 9.75 -11.04
N ALA A 649 -37.72 9.50 -10.79
CA ALA A 649 -37.25 8.91 -9.54
C ALA A 649 -37.55 9.78 -8.32
N ASP A 650 -37.31 11.09 -8.39
CA ASP A 650 -37.63 12.03 -7.31
C ASP A 650 -39.15 12.13 -7.06
N THR A 651 -39.95 12.15 -8.13
CA THR A 651 -41.43 12.12 -8.00
C THR A 651 -41.90 10.82 -7.34
N ALA A 652 -41.33 9.68 -7.74
CA ALA A 652 -41.63 8.39 -7.12
C ALA A 652 -41.20 8.36 -5.64
N HIS A 653 -40.04 8.95 -5.30
CA HIS A 653 -39.59 9.07 -3.92
C HIS A 653 -40.56 9.91 -3.09
N CYS A 654 -41.02 11.06 -3.62
CA CYS A 654 -42.01 11.93 -2.99
C CYS A 654 -43.33 11.20 -2.71
N LEU A 655 -43.80 10.35 -3.63
CA LEU A 655 -45.08 9.65 -3.52
C LEU A 655 -45.02 8.38 -2.65
N LEU A 656 -43.95 7.60 -2.77
CA LEU A 656 -43.85 6.25 -2.18
C LEU A 656 -43.04 6.22 -0.88
N GLY A 657 -42.15 7.20 -0.68
CA GLY A 657 -41.16 7.22 0.39
C GLY A 657 -39.99 6.26 0.14
N ALA A 658 -38.82 6.59 0.73
CA ALA A 658 -37.57 5.86 0.51
C ALA A 658 -37.65 4.34 0.75
N PRO A 659 -38.21 3.83 1.88
CA PRO A 659 -38.17 2.40 2.17
C PRO A 659 -38.98 1.52 1.21
N ARG A 660 -40.04 2.08 0.59
CA ARG A 660 -40.87 1.37 -0.38
C ARG A 660 -40.22 1.39 -1.75
N LEU A 661 -39.72 2.54 -2.19
CA LEU A 661 -39.07 2.69 -3.49
C LEU A 661 -37.79 1.85 -3.58
N GLN A 662 -36.97 1.83 -2.52
CA GLN A 662 -35.78 0.98 -2.47
C GLN A 662 -36.13 -0.51 -2.63
N ARG A 663 -37.11 -1.01 -1.86
CA ARG A 663 -37.60 -2.40 -1.97
C ARG A 663 -38.13 -2.74 -3.36
N MET A 664 -38.92 -1.83 -3.95
CA MET A 664 -39.43 -1.99 -5.32
C MET A 664 -38.28 -2.04 -6.33
N SER A 665 -37.30 -1.14 -6.22
CA SER A 665 -36.15 -1.09 -7.13
C SER A 665 -35.28 -2.35 -7.05
N GLN A 666 -35.09 -2.90 -5.84
CA GLN A 666 -34.39 -4.16 -5.62
C GLN A 666 -35.15 -5.33 -6.25
N ALA A 667 -36.48 -5.37 -6.10
CA ALA A 667 -37.31 -6.39 -6.73
C ALA A 667 -37.24 -6.30 -8.27
N THR A 668 -37.36 -5.08 -8.84
CA THR A 668 -37.24 -4.88 -10.30
C THR A 668 -35.84 -5.23 -10.82
N ARG A 669 -34.78 -4.92 -10.05
CA ARG A 669 -33.42 -5.33 -10.39
C ARG A 669 -33.29 -6.84 -10.45
N ARG A 670 -33.77 -7.56 -9.42
CA ARG A 670 -33.77 -9.03 -9.39
C ARG A 670 -34.54 -9.61 -10.58
N LEU A 671 -35.73 -9.10 -10.87
CA LEU A 671 -36.54 -9.53 -12.02
C LEU A 671 -35.86 -9.23 -13.38
N SER A 672 -35.07 -8.16 -13.45
CA SER A 672 -34.31 -7.80 -14.65
C SER A 672 -32.99 -8.57 -14.82
N GLY A 673 -32.66 -9.48 -13.90
CA GLY A 673 -31.36 -10.15 -13.88
C GLY A 673 -30.19 -9.19 -13.64
N GLY A 674 -30.39 -8.14 -12.82
CA GLY A 674 -29.35 -7.16 -12.50
C GLY A 674 -29.19 -6.00 -13.50
N ARG A 675 -29.99 -5.96 -14.59
CA ARG A 675 -29.87 -4.93 -15.63
C ARG A 675 -30.35 -3.54 -15.23
N LEU A 676 -31.29 -3.46 -14.28
CA LEU A 676 -31.78 -2.19 -13.75
C LEU A 676 -31.01 -1.79 -12.47
N PRO A 677 -30.65 -0.50 -12.30
CA PRO A 677 -29.95 -0.04 -11.12
C PRO A 677 -30.85 -0.10 -9.87
N VAL A 678 -30.23 -0.18 -8.70
CA VAL A 678 -30.94 -0.01 -7.42
C VAL A 678 -31.14 1.48 -7.18
N TRP A 679 -32.33 1.87 -6.72
CA TRP A 679 -32.59 3.23 -6.27
C TRP A 679 -32.07 3.41 -4.84
N ASP A 680 -31.40 4.53 -4.58
CA ASP A 680 -30.83 4.89 -3.28
C ASP A 680 -31.41 6.23 -2.78
N PRO A 681 -31.64 6.41 -1.46
CA PRO A 681 -32.13 7.69 -0.91
C PRO A 681 -31.24 8.89 -1.21
N SER A 682 -29.93 8.68 -1.36
CA SER A 682 -28.95 9.70 -1.73
C SER A 682 -28.96 10.01 -3.24
N LEU A 683 -29.89 9.41 -4.02
CA LEU A 683 -30.00 9.69 -5.44
C LEU A 683 -30.35 11.19 -5.66
N PRO A 684 -29.57 11.90 -6.50
CA PRO A 684 -29.79 13.32 -6.81
C PRO A 684 -31.17 13.67 -7.37
N GLN A 685 -31.63 14.88 -7.06
CA GLN A 685 -32.70 15.54 -7.79
C GLN A 685 -32.22 16.00 -9.18
N PRO A 686 -33.12 16.18 -10.17
CA PRO A 686 -32.73 16.74 -11.47
C PRO A 686 -32.37 18.23 -11.36
N VAL A 687 -31.28 18.66 -12.01
CA VAL A 687 -30.94 20.09 -12.10
C VAL A 687 -31.85 20.80 -13.11
N ARG A 688 -32.36 21.98 -12.73
CA ARG A 688 -32.98 22.94 -13.65
C ARG A 688 -31.91 23.95 -14.08
N LEU A 689 -31.39 23.81 -15.30
CA LEU A 689 -30.37 24.72 -15.82
C LEU A 689 -30.90 26.16 -15.89
N ILE A 690 -30.07 27.10 -15.45
CA ILE A 690 -30.28 28.53 -15.66
C ILE A 690 -29.80 28.92 -17.06
N GLN A 691 -30.59 29.70 -17.78
CA GLN A 691 -30.14 30.33 -19.02
C GLN A 691 -29.20 31.49 -18.68
N SER A 692 -28.01 31.49 -19.29
CA SER A 692 -27.11 32.64 -19.27
C SER A 692 -27.85 33.86 -19.85
N LEU A 693 -27.97 34.93 -19.06
CA LEU A 693 -28.38 36.23 -19.56
C LEU A 693 -27.13 36.92 -20.13
N PRO A 694 -27.17 37.49 -21.36
CA PRO A 694 -26.07 38.31 -21.84
C PRO A 694 -25.90 39.51 -20.91
N LYS A 695 -24.77 39.55 -20.18
CA LYS A 695 -24.39 40.69 -19.33
C LYS A 695 -23.51 41.65 -20.14
N ALA A 696 -23.65 42.95 -19.85
CA ALA A 696 -22.81 43.99 -20.43
C ALA A 696 -21.33 43.81 -20.05
N ALA A 697 -20.41 44.29 -20.88
CA ALA A 697 -18.97 44.23 -20.63
C ALA A 697 -18.65 44.76 -19.22
N SER A 698 -18.06 43.90 -18.38
CA SER A 698 -17.66 44.23 -17.03
C SER A 698 -16.13 44.34 -16.95
N ALA A 699 -15.63 45.19 -16.05
CA ALA A 699 -14.20 45.35 -15.81
C ALA A 699 -13.63 44.29 -14.83
N LYS A 700 -14.45 43.32 -14.41
CA LYS A 700 -14.04 42.27 -13.47
C LYS A 700 -13.13 41.24 -14.17
N PRO A 701 -12.21 40.59 -13.45
CA PRO A 701 -11.49 39.44 -13.98
C PRO A 701 -12.48 38.34 -14.36
N ARG A 702 -12.28 37.70 -15.51
CA ARG A 702 -13.14 36.63 -16.02
C ARG A 702 -12.63 35.26 -15.59
N VAL A 703 -13.56 34.31 -15.46
CA VAL A 703 -13.28 32.89 -15.26
C VAL A 703 -14.24 32.08 -16.11
N VAL A 704 -13.73 31.09 -16.84
CA VAL A 704 -14.57 30.13 -17.56
C VAL A 704 -14.98 29.04 -16.58
N TYR A 705 -16.27 28.96 -16.25
CA TYR A 705 -16.79 27.86 -15.47
C TYR A 705 -17.26 26.72 -16.39
N LEU A 706 -16.55 25.59 -16.33
CA LEU A 706 -16.94 24.31 -16.89
C LEU A 706 -17.68 23.46 -15.85
N PRO A 707 -19.03 23.51 -15.79
CA PRO A 707 -19.80 22.56 -15.00
C PRO A 707 -19.78 21.19 -15.69
N ALA A 708 -19.34 20.14 -15.00
CA ALA A 708 -19.30 18.79 -15.55
C ALA A 708 -20.69 18.27 -15.96
N CYS A 709 -20.75 17.29 -16.87
CA CYS A 709 -22.03 16.73 -17.34
C CYS A 709 -22.88 16.16 -16.20
N ILE A 710 -22.24 15.58 -15.17
CA ILE A 710 -22.91 15.13 -13.95
C ILE A 710 -23.45 16.30 -13.14
N SER A 711 -22.70 17.38 -12.95
CA SER A 711 -23.16 18.59 -12.24
C SER A 711 -24.31 19.30 -12.96
N ARG A 712 -24.38 19.19 -14.29
CA ARG A 712 -25.48 19.73 -15.11
C ARG A 712 -26.75 18.89 -15.07
N THR A 713 -26.70 17.68 -14.52
CA THR A 713 -27.83 16.73 -14.52
C THR A 713 -28.27 16.35 -13.10
N MET A 714 -27.33 16.18 -12.19
CA MET A 714 -27.50 15.72 -10.80
C MET A 714 -27.35 16.88 -9.81
N GLY A 715 -28.45 17.25 -9.15
CA GLY A 715 -28.49 18.22 -8.07
C GLY A 715 -28.23 17.58 -6.70
N PRO A 716 -28.59 18.26 -5.61
CA PRO A 716 -28.55 17.66 -4.28
C PRO A 716 -29.63 16.59 -4.10
N ALA A 717 -29.36 15.64 -3.21
CA ALA A 717 -30.37 14.66 -2.82
C ALA A 717 -31.51 15.35 -2.03
N ARG A 718 -32.68 14.72 -1.96
CA ARG A 718 -33.82 15.28 -1.22
C ARG A 718 -33.57 15.36 0.28
N SER A 719 -32.73 14.48 0.82
CA SER A 719 -32.33 14.46 2.23
C SER A 719 -31.24 15.48 2.56
N ASP A 720 -30.54 16.01 1.56
CA ASP A 720 -29.36 16.87 1.75
C ASP A 720 -29.76 18.19 2.41
N SER A 721 -29.00 18.62 3.41
CA SER A 721 -29.17 19.95 4.01
C SER A 721 -28.93 21.09 3.00
N GLU A 722 -28.04 20.89 2.02
CA GLU A 722 -27.76 21.84 0.94
C GLU A 722 -28.68 21.54 -0.25
N GLN A 723 -29.66 22.42 -0.52
CA GLN A 723 -30.62 22.22 -1.63
C GLN A 723 -30.28 23.00 -2.90
N GLU A 724 -29.29 23.89 -2.86
CA GLU A 724 -28.85 24.65 -4.04
C GLU A 724 -27.96 23.77 -4.95
N PRO A 725 -28.18 23.72 -6.28
CA PRO A 725 -27.32 22.97 -7.18
C PRO A 725 -25.86 23.45 -7.19
N LEU A 726 -24.92 22.52 -7.40
CA LEU A 726 -23.48 22.81 -7.39
C LEU A 726 -23.10 23.89 -8.42
N ILE A 727 -23.76 23.90 -9.57
CA ILE A 727 -23.56 24.91 -10.62
C ILE A 727 -23.89 26.32 -10.13
N ASP A 728 -24.97 26.48 -9.37
CA ASP A 728 -25.39 27.78 -8.85
C ASP A 728 -24.50 28.19 -7.68
N LYS A 729 -24.20 27.24 -6.78
CA LYS A 729 -23.31 27.47 -5.64
C LYS A 729 -21.90 27.87 -6.08
N THR A 730 -21.34 27.21 -7.09
CA THR A 730 -20.02 27.53 -7.66
C THR A 730 -20.02 28.90 -8.30
N ARG A 731 -21.04 29.23 -9.10
CA ARG A 731 -21.16 30.58 -9.68
C ARG A 731 -21.20 31.64 -8.58
N ALA A 732 -22.02 31.43 -7.54
CA ALA A 732 -22.14 32.35 -6.42
C ALA A 732 -20.79 32.57 -5.72
N LEU A 733 -20.02 31.50 -5.47
CA LEU A 733 -18.69 31.60 -4.87
C LEU A 733 -17.70 32.40 -5.75
N LEU A 734 -17.68 32.13 -7.06
CA LEU A 734 -16.80 32.84 -7.99
C LEU A 734 -17.18 34.33 -8.11
N GLU A 735 -18.47 34.64 -8.21
CA GLU A 735 -18.98 36.02 -8.23
C GLU A 735 -18.71 36.75 -6.90
N LYS A 736 -18.81 36.05 -5.76
CA LYS A 736 -18.46 36.54 -4.43
C LYS A 736 -16.97 36.86 -4.29
N ALA A 737 -16.10 36.10 -4.95
CA ALA A 737 -14.67 36.41 -5.05
C ALA A 737 -14.36 37.54 -6.04
N GLY A 738 -15.37 38.09 -6.73
CA GLY A 738 -15.22 39.23 -7.64
C GLY A 738 -14.95 38.86 -9.09
N PHE A 739 -15.11 37.59 -9.48
CA PHE A 739 -14.99 37.17 -10.89
C PHE A 739 -16.28 37.42 -11.67
N GLU A 740 -16.13 37.60 -12.98
CA GLU A 740 -17.18 37.44 -13.97
C GLU A 740 -17.16 36.01 -14.51
N VAL A 741 -18.25 35.27 -14.31
CA VAL A 741 -18.35 33.86 -14.71
C VAL A 741 -18.86 33.74 -16.14
N VAL A 742 -18.07 33.09 -17.00
CA VAL A 742 -18.39 32.78 -18.40
C VAL A 742 -18.62 31.27 -18.53
N PHE A 743 -19.64 30.88 -19.30
CA PHE A 743 -19.93 29.47 -19.59
C PHE A 743 -19.59 29.15 -21.05
N PRO A 744 -19.04 27.96 -21.36
CA PRO A 744 -18.89 27.50 -22.73
C PRO A 744 -20.25 27.41 -23.46
N GLU A 745 -20.26 27.67 -24.76
CA GLU A 745 -21.47 27.48 -25.56
C GLU A 745 -21.84 25.99 -25.68
N LEU A 746 -23.13 25.71 -25.94
CA LEU A 746 -23.64 24.35 -26.17
C LEU A 746 -23.26 23.33 -25.07
N MET A 747 -23.19 23.74 -23.80
CA MET A 747 -22.72 22.90 -22.67
C MET A 747 -23.32 21.50 -22.63
N ASP A 748 -24.62 21.34 -22.94
CA ASP A 748 -25.28 20.03 -22.91
C ASP A 748 -24.72 19.03 -23.94
N SER A 749 -24.04 19.51 -24.99
CA SER A 749 -23.33 18.66 -25.95
C SER A 749 -21.91 18.31 -25.53
N LEU A 750 -21.32 19.00 -24.54
CA LEU A 750 -19.90 18.87 -24.20
C LEU A 750 -19.65 17.79 -23.12
N CYS A 751 -18.56 17.03 -23.27
CA CYS A 751 -18.15 15.98 -22.33
C CYS A 751 -16.63 15.86 -22.29
N CYS A 752 -16.04 15.54 -21.14
CA CYS A 752 -14.60 15.31 -21.00
C CYS A 752 -14.10 13.96 -21.55
N GLY A 753 -14.99 13.15 -22.14
CA GLY A 753 -14.67 11.82 -22.68
C GLY A 753 -14.63 10.68 -21.65
N GLN A 754 -14.50 10.99 -20.36
CA GLN A 754 -14.31 9.99 -19.29
C GLN A 754 -15.32 8.82 -19.27
N PRO A 755 -16.64 9.02 -19.46
CA PRO A 755 -17.60 7.91 -19.47
C PRO A 755 -17.31 6.89 -20.57
N PHE A 756 -16.91 7.34 -21.77
CA PHE A 756 -16.58 6.48 -22.91
C PHE A 756 -15.26 5.74 -22.69
N ALA A 757 -14.21 6.46 -22.26
CA ALA A 757 -12.90 5.88 -21.98
C ALA A 757 -12.97 4.77 -20.92
N SER A 758 -13.78 4.97 -19.86
CA SER A 758 -13.93 3.99 -18.78
C SER A 758 -14.59 2.67 -19.21
N LYS A 759 -15.36 2.69 -20.31
CA LYS A 759 -16.12 1.56 -20.86
C LYS A 759 -15.44 0.90 -22.06
N GLY A 760 -14.24 1.35 -22.45
CA GLY A 760 -13.52 0.78 -23.59
C GLY A 760 -13.84 1.43 -24.94
N TYR A 761 -14.31 2.69 -24.96
CA TYR A 761 -14.62 3.45 -26.19
C TYR A 761 -13.69 4.66 -26.35
N PRO A 762 -12.38 4.45 -26.63
CA PRO A 762 -11.38 5.53 -26.66
C PRO A 762 -11.61 6.55 -27.79
N GLU A 763 -12.09 6.12 -28.96
CA GLU A 763 -12.35 7.02 -30.10
C GLU A 763 -13.45 8.04 -29.78
N GLN A 764 -14.56 7.56 -29.20
CA GLN A 764 -15.68 8.41 -28.79
C GLN A 764 -15.29 9.31 -27.60
N ALA A 765 -14.45 8.81 -26.70
CA ALA A 765 -13.88 9.62 -25.64
C ALA A 765 -13.08 10.81 -26.19
N GLU A 766 -12.24 10.55 -27.19
CA GLU A 766 -11.42 11.57 -27.83
C GLU A 766 -12.25 12.55 -28.64
N ALA A 767 -13.20 12.07 -29.45
CA ALA A 767 -14.10 12.94 -30.21
C ALA A 767 -14.83 13.94 -29.30
N LYS A 768 -15.42 13.46 -28.19
CA LYS A 768 -16.09 14.34 -27.22
C LYS A 768 -15.15 15.30 -26.51
N ARG A 769 -13.94 14.84 -26.18
CA ARG A 769 -12.92 15.66 -25.54
C ARG A 769 -12.50 16.80 -26.45
N SER A 770 -12.23 16.54 -27.72
CA SER A 770 -11.87 17.56 -28.72
C SER A 770 -12.98 18.61 -28.87
N GLU A 771 -14.24 18.20 -29.01
CA GLU A 771 -15.38 19.14 -29.03
C GLU A 771 -15.43 20.05 -27.79
N LEU A 772 -15.15 19.50 -26.60
CA LEU A 772 -15.08 20.28 -25.37
C LEU A 772 -13.90 21.25 -25.37
N LEU A 773 -12.72 20.82 -25.81
CA LEU A 773 -11.54 21.69 -25.85
C LEU A 773 -11.73 22.87 -26.80
N ASP A 774 -12.35 22.66 -27.95
CA ASP A 774 -12.66 23.75 -28.89
C ASP A 774 -13.62 24.77 -28.28
N ALA A 775 -14.65 24.31 -27.56
CA ALA A 775 -15.57 25.19 -26.84
C ALA A 775 -14.87 25.94 -25.69
N LEU A 776 -13.91 25.31 -25.00
CA LEU A 776 -13.12 25.95 -23.95
C LEU A 776 -12.16 26.99 -24.50
N ARG A 777 -11.49 26.75 -25.63
CA ARG A 777 -10.64 27.75 -26.30
C ARG A 777 -11.45 29.00 -26.65
N LEU A 778 -12.63 28.81 -27.24
CA LEU A 778 -13.50 29.94 -27.56
C LEU A 778 -13.94 30.71 -26.30
N ALA A 779 -14.39 30.00 -25.26
CA ALA A 779 -14.88 30.61 -24.02
C ALA A 779 -13.78 31.34 -23.24
N SER A 780 -12.55 30.80 -23.26
CA SER A 780 -11.39 31.33 -22.54
C SER A 780 -10.60 32.39 -23.29
N ARG A 781 -11.05 32.78 -24.50
CA ARG A 781 -10.32 33.69 -25.38
C ARG A 781 -8.91 33.16 -25.67
N ASP A 782 -8.86 31.89 -26.06
CA ASP A 782 -7.63 31.17 -26.38
C ASP A 782 -6.65 31.06 -25.18
N GLY A 783 -7.21 30.80 -23.99
CA GLY A 783 -6.42 30.59 -22.77
C GLY A 783 -6.17 31.82 -21.91
N GLU A 784 -6.61 33.02 -22.32
CA GLU A 784 -6.47 34.24 -21.49
C GLU A 784 -7.22 34.14 -20.16
N ASP A 785 -8.37 33.46 -20.14
CA ASP A 785 -9.18 33.27 -18.94
C ASP A 785 -8.93 31.90 -18.30
N PRO A 786 -8.71 31.81 -16.98
CA PRO A 786 -8.57 30.53 -16.31
C PRO A 786 -9.88 29.75 -16.35
N ILE A 787 -9.77 28.42 -16.48
CA ILE A 787 -10.90 27.51 -16.59
C ILE A 787 -11.07 26.76 -15.26
N TYR A 788 -12.19 27.00 -14.57
CA TYR A 788 -12.60 26.24 -13.40
C TYR A 788 -13.48 25.05 -13.81
N CYS A 789 -13.07 23.83 -13.49
CA CYS A 789 -13.93 22.65 -13.61
C CYS A 789 -14.38 22.17 -12.23
N ASP A 790 -15.69 21.98 -12.02
CA ASP A 790 -16.26 21.67 -10.70
C ASP A 790 -16.09 20.22 -10.23
N THR A 791 -15.55 19.33 -11.08
CA THR A 791 -15.31 17.93 -10.71
C THR A 791 -13.90 17.49 -11.08
N SER A 792 -13.17 16.97 -10.11
CA SER A 792 -11.80 16.52 -10.32
C SER A 792 -11.65 15.38 -11.35
N PRO A 793 -12.62 14.46 -11.58
CA PRO A 793 -12.50 13.47 -12.65
C PRO A 793 -12.48 14.08 -14.05
N CYS A 794 -13.26 15.14 -14.29
CA CYS A 794 -13.25 15.83 -15.57
C CYS A 794 -11.96 16.61 -15.76
N THR A 795 -11.48 17.31 -14.72
CA THR A 795 -10.17 17.98 -14.75
C THR A 795 -9.05 17.00 -15.07
N LEU A 796 -9.00 15.84 -14.39
CA LEU A 796 -7.96 14.84 -14.63
C LEU A 796 -7.96 14.37 -16.09
N SER A 797 -9.13 14.06 -16.67
CA SER A 797 -9.25 13.63 -18.07
C SER A 797 -8.74 14.69 -19.07
N LEU A 798 -8.91 15.98 -18.74
CA LEU A 798 -8.47 17.09 -19.57
C LEU A 798 -6.97 17.36 -19.43
N VAL A 799 -6.46 17.36 -18.19
CA VAL A 799 -5.03 17.56 -17.90
C VAL A 799 -4.19 16.43 -18.49
N GLN A 800 -4.66 15.17 -18.41
CA GLN A 800 -3.98 14.02 -19.00
C GLN A 800 -3.91 14.05 -20.53
N ALA A 801 -4.74 14.87 -21.19
CA ALA A 801 -4.68 15.06 -22.63
C ALA A 801 -3.55 16.03 -23.05
N ASN A 802 -2.79 16.60 -22.10
CA ASN A 802 -1.68 17.54 -22.33
C ASN A 802 -2.06 18.69 -23.28
N VAL A 803 -3.19 19.34 -23.01
CA VAL A 803 -3.69 20.41 -23.85
C VAL A 803 -2.86 21.67 -23.66
N GLU A 804 -2.11 22.06 -24.69
CA GLU A 804 -1.35 23.31 -24.69
C GLU A 804 -2.27 24.53 -24.73
N GLY A 805 -1.87 25.58 -24.01
CA GLY A 805 -2.51 26.90 -24.06
C GLY A 805 -3.79 27.06 -23.24
N LEU A 806 -4.24 26.06 -22.48
CA LEU A 806 -5.42 26.19 -21.61
C LEU A 806 -5.07 25.95 -20.14
N ASP A 807 -5.34 26.94 -19.30
CA ASP A 807 -5.17 26.84 -17.85
C ASP A 807 -6.41 26.23 -17.18
N ILE A 808 -6.43 24.91 -17.04
CA ILE A 808 -7.55 24.15 -16.46
C ILE A 808 -7.26 23.79 -15.00
N TYR A 809 -8.15 24.20 -14.11
CA TYR A 809 -8.05 23.98 -12.67
C TYR A 809 -9.18 23.08 -12.16
N ASP A 810 -8.83 22.18 -11.22
CA ASP A 810 -9.83 21.52 -10.38
C ASP A 810 -10.27 22.47 -9.24
N PRO A 811 -11.33 22.12 -8.48
CA PRO A 811 -11.81 22.94 -7.38
C PRO A 811 -10.70 23.29 -6.37
N VAL A 812 -9.86 22.31 -6.02
CA VAL A 812 -8.84 22.47 -4.98
C VAL A 812 -7.78 23.48 -5.42
N ARG A 813 -7.17 23.25 -6.59
CA ARG A 813 -6.11 24.12 -7.09
C ARG A 813 -6.61 25.54 -7.31
N PHE A 814 -7.80 25.70 -7.90
CA PHE A 814 -8.36 27.04 -8.15
C PHE A 814 -8.64 27.81 -6.86
N ILE A 815 -9.24 27.17 -5.85
CA ILE A 815 -9.53 27.82 -4.57
C ILE A 815 -8.23 28.34 -3.94
N ARG A 816 -7.16 27.53 -3.94
CA ARG A 816 -5.87 27.88 -3.36
C ARG A 816 -5.17 29.00 -4.11
N SER A 817 -5.16 28.94 -5.44
CA SER A 817 -4.38 29.89 -6.26
C SER A 817 -5.12 31.18 -6.60
N HIS A 818 -6.45 31.18 -6.62
CA HIS A 818 -7.23 32.34 -7.07
C HIS A 818 -8.18 32.91 -6.01
N LEU A 819 -8.62 32.13 -5.01
CA LEU A 819 -9.66 32.57 -4.08
C LEU A 819 -9.13 32.97 -2.70
N TYR A 820 -7.98 32.44 -2.25
CA TYR A 820 -7.42 32.75 -0.93
C TYR A 820 -7.20 34.25 -0.68
N ASP A 821 -6.68 34.97 -1.68
CA ASP A 821 -6.43 36.41 -1.56
C ASP A 821 -7.67 37.29 -1.86
N ARG A 822 -8.82 36.66 -2.10
CA ARG A 822 -10.08 37.33 -2.44
C ARG A 822 -11.18 37.08 -1.40
N LEU A 823 -11.02 36.08 -0.55
CA LEU A 823 -12.00 35.65 0.41
C LEU A 823 -11.40 35.55 1.83
N HIS A 824 -12.09 36.12 2.80
CA HIS A 824 -11.80 35.92 4.22
C HIS A 824 -12.48 34.65 4.72
N PHE A 825 -11.69 33.67 5.19
CA PHE A 825 -12.17 32.41 5.76
C PHE A 825 -12.47 32.57 7.25
N THR A 826 -13.59 32.03 7.72
CA THR A 826 -13.95 31.98 9.14
C THR A 826 -14.35 30.54 9.49
N PRO A 827 -13.45 29.74 10.07
CA PRO A 827 -13.67 28.31 10.23
C PRO A 827 -14.86 28.01 11.16
N GLN A 828 -15.65 27.01 10.78
CA GLN A 828 -16.75 26.52 11.61
C GLN A 828 -16.23 25.52 12.68
N PRO A 829 -16.90 25.41 13.85
CA PRO A 829 -16.49 24.47 14.90
C PRO A 829 -16.87 23.00 14.60
N GLU A 830 -17.83 22.76 13.72
CA GLU A 830 -18.34 21.43 13.41
C GLU A 830 -17.30 20.57 12.67
N SER A 831 -17.33 19.27 12.96
CA SER A 831 -16.36 18.31 12.38
C SER A 831 -16.77 17.92 10.97
N VAL A 832 -15.83 18.00 10.03
CA VAL A 832 -16.08 17.68 8.61
C VAL A 832 -15.26 16.45 8.20
N ALA A 833 -15.92 15.46 7.61
CA ALA A 833 -15.25 14.34 6.97
C ALA A 833 -14.73 14.74 5.59
N VAL A 834 -13.50 14.37 5.22
CA VAL A 834 -12.93 14.67 3.90
C VAL A 834 -12.61 13.37 3.18
N HIS A 835 -13.23 13.17 2.01
CA HIS A 835 -12.84 12.11 1.09
C HIS A 835 -11.98 12.67 -0.04
N VAL A 836 -10.70 12.32 -0.05
CA VAL A 836 -9.79 12.65 -1.15
C VAL A 836 -10.06 11.70 -2.32
N THR A 837 -10.77 12.19 -3.34
CA THR A 837 -11.15 11.36 -4.50
C THR A 837 -9.92 10.83 -5.24
N CYS A 838 -10.08 9.70 -5.94
CA CYS A 838 -8.98 9.13 -6.72
C CYS A 838 -8.42 10.12 -7.76
N SER A 839 -9.29 10.94 -8.37
CA SER A 839 -8.87 11.99 -9.30
C SER A 839 -8.06 13.11 -8.63
N THR A 840 -8.44 13.57 -7.44
CA THR A 840 -7.68 14.58 -6.68
C THR A 840 -6.30 14.06 -6.31
N GLN A 841 -6.21 12.78 -5.94
CA GLN A 841 -4.93 12.13 -5.68
C GLN A 841 -4.04 12.11 -6.93
N HIS A 842 -4.59 11.79 -8.11
CA HIS A 842 -3.82 11.81 -9.37
C HIS A 842 -3.40 13.20 -9.82
N LEU A 843 -4.17 14.24 -9.47
CA LEU A 843 -3.83 15.64 -9.72
C LEU A 843 -2.76 16.19 -8.77
N GLY A 844 -2.38 15.44 -7.71
CA GLY A 844 -1.43 15.92 -6.70
C GLY A 844 -2.02 16.92 -5.71
N GLU A 845 -3.34 17.01 -5.61
CA GLU A 845 -4.05 18.04 -4.82
C GLU A 845 -4.62 17.51 -3.49
N SER A 846 -4.14 16.34 -3.02
CA SER A 846 -4.57 15.74 -1.75
C SER A 846 -4.33 16.68 -0.56
N ASP A 847 -3.10 17.20 -0.42
CA ASP A 847 -2.74 18.09 0.68
C ASP A 847 -3.45 19.45 0.55
N GLY A 848 -3.65 19.92 -0.68
CA GLY A 848 -4.42 21.12 -0.97
C GLY A 848 -5.86 21.00 -0.48
N LEU A 849 -6.51 19.85 -0.70
CA LEU A 849 -7.89 19.61 -0.23
C LEU A 849 -7.96 19.63 1.30
N LEU A 850 -7.00 18.99 1.97
CA LEU A 850 -6.92 18.98 3.43
C LEU A 850 -6.62 20.37 4.00
N GLU A 851 -5.77 21.15 3.33
CA GLU A 851 -5.48 22.53 3.70
C GLU A 851 -6.75 23.39 3.65
N ILE A 852 -7.51 23.34 2.56
CA ILE A 852 -8.78 24.07 2.42
C ILE A 852 -9.75 23.63 3.51
N ALA A 853 -9.92 22.32 3.73
CA ALA A 853 -10.82 21.80 4.76
C ALA A 853 -10.45 22.33 6.16
N ARG A 854 -9.16 22.37 6.51
CA ARG A 854 -8.67 22.91 7.80
C ARG A 854 -8.82 24.43 7.92
N ARG A 855 -8.87 25.17 6.80
CA ARG A 855 -9.25 26.59 6.79
C ARG A 855 -10.74 26.80 6.99
N CYS A 856 -11.56 25.79 6.63
CA CYS A 856 -13.01 25.86 6.72
C CYS A 856 -13.59 25.31 8.01
N SER A 857 -12.92 24.35 8.66
CA SER A 857 -13.36 23.73 9.90
C SER A 857 -12.20 23.53 10.88
N SER A 858 -12.49 23.69 12.16
CA SER A 858 -11.54 23.44 13.25
C SER A 858 -11.24 21.95 13.46
N ASN A 859 -12.09 21.04 12.97
CA ASN A 859 -11.90 19.59 13.09
C ASN A 859 -12.13 18.87 11.76
N VAL A 860 -11.05 18.33 11.20
CA VAL A 860 -11.07 17.63 9.91
C VAL A 860 -10.77 16.16 10.11
N VAL A 861 -11.66 15.31 9.61
CA VAL A 861 -11.57 13.85 9.73
C VAL A 861 -11.32 13.26 8.35
N VAL A 862 -10.20 12.55 8.18
CA VAL A 862 -9.94 11.78 6.96
C VAL A 862 -10.24 10.32 7.26
N PRO A 863 -11.29 9.71 6.67
CA PRO A 863 -11.67 8.34 6.99
C PRO A 863 -10.57 7.36 6.60
N GLU A 864 -9.97 6.72 7.61
CA GLU A 864 -8.89 5.76 7.42
C GLU A 864 -9.34 4.53 6.61
N GLY A 865 -8.50 4.07 5.67
CA GLY A 865 -8.79 2.92 4.81
C GLY A 865 -9.74 3.21 3.65
N ILE A 866 -10.38 4.39 3.60
CA ILE A 866 -11.30 4.78 2.52
C ILE A 866 -10.54 5.53 1.42
N HIS A 867 -9.71 4.81 0.67
CA HIS A 867 -8.91 5.36 -0.43
C HIS A 867 -9.70 5.60 -1.72
N CYS A 868 -10.75 4.81 -1.95
CA CYS A 868 -11.63 4.88 -3.12
C CYS A 868 -13.05 4.56 -2.68
N CYS A 869 -14.04 5.31 -3.18
CA CYS A 869 -15.44 5.06 -2.87
C CYS A 869 -16.02 3.82 -3.57
N GLY A 870 -15.32 3.22 -4.55
CA GLY A 870 -15.83 2.11 -5.35
C GLY A 870 -16.92 2.50 -6.38
N PHE A 871 -17.44 3.72 -6.33
CA PHE A 871 -18.53 4.17 -7.20
C PHE A 871 -18.10 4.39 -8.66
N ALA A 872 -16.86 4.88 -8.87
CA ALA A 872 -16.17 4.95 -10.16
C ALA A 872 -17.06 5.34 -11.37
N GLY A 873 -17.65 6.55 -11.33
CA GLY A 873 -18.55 7.02 -12.38
C GLY A 873 -19.95 6.47 -12.20
N ASP A 874 -20.36 5.53 -13.04
CA ASP A 874 -21.69 4.89 -13.00
C ASP A 874 -21.68 3.51 -12.34
N LYS A 875 -20.50 3.02 -11.92
CA LYS A 875 -20.33 1.65 -11.44
C LYS A 875 -21.11 1.39 -10.15
N GLY A 876 -21.17 2.35 -9.22
CA GLY A 876 -21.97 2.21 -8.00
C GLY A 876 -23.47 1.95 -8.25
N PHE A 877 -24.02 2.39 -9.39
CA PHE A 877 -25.40 2.07 -9.77
C PHE A 877 -25.56 0.63 -10.28
N ASN A 878 -24.56 0.13 -10.99
CA ASN A 878 -24.61 -1.14 -11.71
C ASN A 878 -24.02 -2.30 -10.91
N LEU A 879 -23.03 -2.05 -10.05
CA LEU A 879 -22.34 -2.98 -9.15
C LEU A 879 -22.27 -2.37 -7.73
N PRO A 880 -23.42 -2.17 -7.06
CA PRO A 880 -23.49 -1.57 -5.72
C PRO A 880 -22.63 -2.33 -4.71
N GLU A 881 -22.49 -3.64 -4.84
CA GLU A 881 -21.67 -4.47 -3.95
C GLU A 881 -20.19 -4.02 -3.87
N LEU A 882 -19.65 -3.41 -4.94
CA LEU A 882 -18.29 -2.83 -4.89
C LEU A 882 -18.25 -1.56 -4.05
N ASN A 883 -19.28 -0.71 -4.14
CA ASN A 883 -19.41 0.50 -3.33
C ASN A 883 -19.66 0.15 -1.86
N ASP A 884 -20.59 -0.78 -1.60
CA ASP A 884 -20.90 -1.32 -0.27
C ASP A 884 -19.63 -1.86 0.39
N HIS A 885 -18.86 -2.69 -0.34
CA HIS A 885 -17.62 -3.23 0.18
C HIS A 885 -16.57 -2.15 0.41
N ALA A 886 -16.34 -1.25 -0.55
CA ALA A 886 -15.34 -0.19 -0.43
C ALA A 886 -15.60 0.76 0.76
N LEU A 887 -16.87 0.93 1.16
CA LEU A 887 -17.28 1.86 2.22
C LEU A 887 -17.77 1.17 3.51
N ARG A 888 -17.62 -0.16 3.64
CA ARG A 888 -18.13 -0.96 4.77
C ARG A 888 -17.67 -0.48 6.16
N THR A 889 -16.50 0.16 6.26
CA THR A 889 -15.93 0.69 7.50
C THR A 889 -16.14 2.19 7.69
N LEU A 890 -16.82 2.89 6.78
CA LEU A 890 -16.93 4.35 6.79
C LEU A 890 -17.75 4.88 7.96
N LYS A 891 -18.98 4.37 8.15
CA LYS A 891 -19.95 4.91 9.13
C LYS A 891 -19.40 5.06 10.56
N PRO A 892 -18.74 4.06 11.17
CA PRO A 892 -18.20 4.22 12.51
C PRO A 892 -17.12 5.32 12.61
N VAL A 893 -16.40 5.58 11.52
CA VAL A 893 -15.29 6.54 11.47
C VAL A 893 -15.77 7.98 11.32
N VAL A 894 -16.97 8.22 10.77
CA VAL A 894 -17.49 9.57 10.49
C VAL A 894 -18.75 9.93 11.28
N GLN A 895 -19.22 9.06 12.18
CA GLN A 895 -20.45 9.25 12.97
C GLN A 895 -20.48 10.52 13.84
N TYR A 896 -19.32 11.16 14.08
CA TYR A 896 -19.17 12.39 14.86
C TYR A 896 -18.97 13.63 13.97
N CYS A 897 -18.98 13.47 12.65
CA CYS A 897 -18.98 14.57 11.69
C CYS A 897 -20.41 15.05 11.44
N SER A 898 -20.58 16.35 11.18
CA SER A 898 -21.88 16.91 10.75
C SER A 898 -22.14 16.67 9.27
N GLU A 899 -21.09 16.70 8.46
CA GLU A 899 -21.13 16.59 7.00
C GLU A 899 -19.81 16.03 6.46
N GLY A 900 -19.82 15.62 5.19
CA GLY A 900 -18.65 15.20 4.45
C GLY A 900 -18.42 16.05 3.20
N VAL A 901 -17.16 16.18 2.77
CA VAL A 901 -16.81 16.85 1.52
C VAL A 901 -16.02 15.95 0.57
N SER A 902 -16.27 16.14 -0.71
CA SER A 902 -15.63 15.46 -1.84
C SER A 902 -15.57 16.42 -3.04
N THR A 903 -14.87 16.03 -4.10
CA THR A 903 -14.72 16.80 -5.36
C THR A 903 -15.37 16.09 -6.55
N SER A 904 -16.27 15.14 -6.27
CA SER A 904 -16.94 14.31 -7.27
C SER A 904 -18.33 13.91 -6.81
N ARG A 905 -19.34 14.32 -7.60
CA ARG A 905 -20.76 14.06 -7.34
C ARG A 905 -21.09 12.57 -7.20
N THR A 906 -20.43 11.70 -7.95
CA THR A 906 -20.68 10.24 -7.86
C THR A 906 -20.06 9.63 -6.60
N CYS A 907 -18.94 10.18 -6.13
CA CYS A 907 -18.38 9.80 -4.83
C CYS A 907 -19.29 10.30 -3.70
N GLU A 908 -19.80 11.53 -3.79
CA GLU A 908 -20.75 12.11 -2.83
C GLU A 908 -21.95 11.19 -2.63
N ILE A 909 -22.59 10.70 -3.71
CA ILE A 909 -23.71 9.74 -3.61
C ILE A 909 -23.32 8.51 -2.80
N GLY A 910 -22.26 7.79 -3.22
CA GLY A 910 -21.84 6.56 -2.55
C GLY A 910 -21.45 6.75 -1.09
N LEU A 911 -20.77 7.86 -0.78
CA LEU A 911 -20.34 8.20 0.59
C LEU A 911 -21.54 8.55 1.48
N SER A 912 -22.50 9.34 1.00
CA SER A 912 -23.72 9.67 1.74
C SER A 912 -24.52 8.41 2.10
N SER A 913 -24.69 7.50 1.14
CA SER A 913 -25.44 6.24 1.35
C SER A 913 -24.84 5.33 2.41
N HIS A 914 -23.53 5.42 2.66
CA HIS A 914 -22.80 4.52 3.54
C HIS A 914 -22.32 5.15 4.85
N SER A 915 -22.27 6.47 4.94
CA SER A 915 -21.74 7.17 6.11
C SER A 915 -22.79 7.50 7.17
N GLY A 916 -24.04 7.70 6.75
CA GLY A 916 -25.10 8.24 7.62
C GLY A 916 -25.07 9.76 7.80
N ILE A 917 -24.22 10.46 7.03
CA ILE A 917 -24.16 11.93 6.94
C ILE A 917 -24.18 12.34 5.47
N ASP A 918 -24.52 13.58 5.17
CA ASP A 918 -24.49 14.06 3.78
C ASP A 918 -23.07 14.42 3.36
N TYR A 919 -22.64 13.90 2.20
CA TYR A 919 -21.45 14.34 1.50
C TYR A 919 -21.83 15.26 0.33
N HIS A 920 -21.15 16.40 0.22
CA HIS A 920 -21.32 17.34 -0.89
C HIS A 920 -19.98 17.90 -1.39
N GLY A 921 -20.05 18.73 -2.44
CA GLY A 921 -18.88 19.34 -3.04
C GLY A 921 -18.11 20.27 -2.09
N LEU A 922 -16.78 20.30 -2.17
CA LEU A 922 -15.94 21.23 -1.40
C LEU A 922 -16.42 22.69 -1.41
N VAL A 923 -16.98 23.13 -2.53
CA VAL A 923 -17.48 24.49 -2.77
C VAL A 923 -18.55 24.91 -1.76
N TYR A 924 -19.45 24.01 -1.33
CA TYR A 924 -20.52 24.36 -0.38
C TYR A 924 -19.93 24.81 0.96
N LEU A 925 -18.95 24.06 1.47
CA LEU A 925 -18.24 24.39 2.70
C LEU A 925 -17.49 25.71 2.56
N VAL A 926 -16.74 25.90 1.48
CA VAL A 926 -15.96 27.13 1.24
C VAL A 926 -16.87 28.36 1.11
N ASP A 927 -17.96 28.27 0.37
CA ASP A 927 -18.90 29.38 0.26
C ASP A 927 -19.53 29.73 1.61
N ARG A 928 -19.96 28.73 2.39
CA ARG A 928 -20.59 28.94 3.70
C ARG A 928 -19.70 29.72 4.67
N VAL A 929 -18.41 29.42 4.71
CA VAL A 929 -17.46 29.94 5.71
C VAL A 929 -16.64 31.14 5.25
N THR A 930 -16.91 31.67 4.05
CA THR A 930 -16.14 32.79 3.49
C THR A 930 -16.95 34.08 3.37
N ARG A 931 -16.26 35.22 3.28
CA ARG A 931 -16.82 36.53 2.88
C ARG A 931 -15.85 37.22 1.92
N PRO A 932 -16.30 38.13 1.04
CA PRO A 932 -15.39 38.92 0.21
C PRO A 932 -14.42 39.73 1.07
N ILE A 933 -13.17 39.89 0.62
CA ILE A 933 -12.23 40.84 1.22
C ILE A 933 -12.60 42.24 0.70
N ASP A 934 -12.92 43.16 1.61
CA ASP A 934 -13.27 44.54 1.24
C ASP A 934 -12.07 45.26 0.60
N ALA A 935 -12.25 45.74 -0.63
CA ALA A 935 -11.25 46.49 -1.38
C ALA A 935 -10.81 47.81 -0.68
N ALA A 936 -11.54 48.26 0.34
CA ALA A 936 -11.24 49.50 1.08
C ALA A 936 -10.10 49.36 2.11
N VAL A 937 -9.69 48.13 2.49
CA VAL A 937 -8.68 47.91 3.55
C VAL A 937 -7.27 47.69 2.98
N GLN A 938 -7.13 47.48 1.67
CA GLN A 938 -5.82 47.28 1.01
C GLN A 938 -4.94 48.54 0.90
N THR A 939 -5.40 49.71 1.33
CA THR A 939 -4.62 50.96 1.29
C THR A 939 -3.75 51.22 2.53
N TRP A 940 -3.75 50.33 3.54
CA TRP A 940 -2.98 50.55 4.78
C TRP A 940 -1.70 49.71 4.90
N PHE A 941 -1.42 48.80 3.96
CA PHE A 941 -0.20 47.99 3.95
C PHE A 941 0.38 47.83 2.54
N ASN A 942 0.71 48.95 1.90
CA ASN A 942 1.72 49.01 0.84
C ASN A 942 2.83 49.96 1.27
#